data_AF-A0A1V5TP53-F1
#
_entry.id   AF-A0A1V5TP53-F1
#
_cell.length_a   1.000
_cell.length_b   1.000
_cell.length_c   1.000
_cell.angle_alpha   90.00
_cell.angle_beta   90.00
_cell.angle_gamma   90.00
#
_symmetry.space_group_name_H-M   'P 1'
#
loop_
_entity.id
_entity.type
_entity.pdbx_description
1 polymer ?
#
loop_
_entity_poly.entity_id
_entity_poly.type
_entity_poly.pdbx_seq_one_letter_code
_entity_poly.pdbx_strand_id
1 'polypeptide(L)'
;MKNSNENSSKTGELITDRVMSPELLVSNSIMQIGVQEKNPNGMQLIESKSIRMFNLEESINSEKKTYLLQFDESITTYIAAEIIIKNPFFKTDDRLLRGLTIWYFEDEEIGRNDFNLKLKKDWELVEFVQSWGTPIPGFWKCGEVKIEIFLENQQIIRYNFQIGNQEIINFVDNNEQSKNPSNKQNTQQPKKLEQFQRTNSDNNSIKNLFEEFDNLVGLQNLKQSLKDFISYLEFVKERKAQGIETNENISANCIFLGNPGTGKTTVARILGRFFKAIGILENGHVVEVDRTSLIGEYIGETAQKTEKVINQALGGILFIDEAYSLKRDKSSQDFGQEAIDIIIKRIEDYKDKFFVIAAGYPEPMENFINSNPGLKSRFTHHFYFDDYNSNELAEIFRIFSEKEKYTLNEKAEKFLIEILDSLIDNTDGSFGNARFIRNLFSESKIELSKRYHSLDDEEKNFTNLNTILVNDIQSAWQNIHNRNNSIVKSNEKLDRYVNEINNLVALDNVKITFNKIISSIKVDKLKSERSISSIHKIYNSIFIAEPGSGTSTVARLFAKSLFASNKLSKGQLVEIDSSTFYGLSKIDAYLGIDELFKQLKGNVVLVNDVTTSLQCDKNFSDSLLQYFLKKLYLTGDDVVAILAGTKSEINFLVENFPVLESQFPNIFEFEPYTNRQLLEIALSICQKKNYQLDEGAWQQLLELIDEMRKEQNRNFYNARSIKELLNRAISIQEDRILSMPNIMSGDLMTITLEDLTLLRSMEK
;
A
#
# COMPACT_ATOMS: atom_id res chain seq x y z
N MET A 1 36.94 12.56 43.95
CA MET A 1 36.11 12.40 45.18
C MET A 1 34.67 12.14 44.75
N LYS A 2 33.80 11.63 45.63
CA LYS A 2 32.45 11.12 45.27
C LYS A 2 31.38 12.22 45.18
N ASN A 3 30.45 12.06 44.23
CA ASN A 3 28.99 11.85 44.42
C ASN A 3 28.33 11.86 43.01
N SER A 4 27.45 10.96 42.53
CA SER A 4 26.28 10.23 43.09
C SER A 4 25.10 11.16 43.40
N ASN A 5 23.91 11.11 42.78
CA ASN A 5 23.23 10.17 41.85
C ASN A 5 22.63 10.96 40.64
N GLU A 6 21.85 10.45 39.67
CA GLU A 6 21.12 9.17 39.50
C GLU A 6 20.93 8.86 38.00
N ASN A 7 21.29 7.65 37.54
CA ASN A 7 21.03 7.20 36.17
C ASN A 7 20.02 6.03 36.21
N SER A 8 18.77 6.28 35.86
CA SER A 8 17.69 5.28 35.90
C SER A 8 17.39 4.70 34.51
N SER A 9 17.79 3.44 34.33
CA SER A 9 17.05 2.40 33.59
C SER A 9 16.23 2.84 32.37
N LYS A 10 16.84 2.83 31.18
CA LYS A 10 16.11 2.52 29.93
C LYS A 10 16.05 1.00 29.73
N THR A 11 15.31 0.32 30.59
CA THR A 11 14.85 -1.05 30.31
C THR A 11 13.80 -0.98 29.20
N GLY A 12 14.20 -1.20 27.95
CA GLY A 12 13.27 -1.63 26.91
C GLY A 12 12.57 -2.91 27.36
N GLU A 13 11.31 -3.11 26.98
CA GLU A 13 10.52 -4.23 27.46
C GLU A 13 11.16 -5.57 27.07
N LEU A 14 11.16 -6.52 28.01
CA LEU A 14 11.64 -7.88 27.78
C LEU A 14 10.64 -8.64 26.91
N ILE A 15 10.81 -8.54 25.59
CA ILE A 15 10.21 -9.46 24.62
C ILE A 15 10.56 -10.88 25.07
N THR A 16 9.54 -11.63 25.48
CA THR A 16 9.65 -12.97 26.08
C THR A 16 8.65 -13.89 25.41
N ASP A 17 9.06 -14.39 24.24
CA ASP A 17 8.21 -15.16 23.34
C ASP A 17 8.20 -16.67 23.61
N ARG A 18 7.15 -17.31 23.08
CA ARG A 18 6.65 -18.63 23.50
C ARG A 18 7.14 -19.76 22.60
N VAL A 19 7.76 -20.80 23.17
CA VAL A 19 8.19 -22.00 22.43
C VAL A 19 7.59 -23.30 22.99
N MET A 20 6.88 -24.02 22.12
CA MET A 20 6.52 -25.44 22.17
C MET A 20 6.02 -25.86 20.76
N SER A 21 6.18 -27.08 20.23
CA SER A 21 7.02 -28.26 20.53
C SER A 21 6.65 -29.35 19.46
N PRO A 22 7.22 -30.57 19.42
CA PRO A 22 8.63 -30.95 19.51
C PRO A 22 9.04 -31.92 18.36
N GLU A 23 9.40 -31.41 17.18
CA GLU A 23 10.02 -32.21 16.11
C GLU A 23 11.18 -31.43 15.47
N LEU A 24 12.26 -32.14 15.09
CA LEU A 24 13.49 -31.59 14.48
C LEU A 24 14.32 -30.57 15.31
N LEU A 25 14.71 -30.94 16.53
CA LEU A 25 15.93 -30.40 17.17
C LEU A 25 16.80 -31.54 17.75
N VAL A 26 17.71 -32.08 16.94
CA VAL A 26 18.71 -33.09 17.35
C VAL A 26 20.04 -32.84 16.62
N SER A 27 21.01 -32.23 17.30
CA SER A 27 22.47 -32.18 17.04
C SER A 27 22.99 -31.84 15.62
N ASN A 28 24.01 -31.02 15.41
CA ASN A 28 24.93 -30.23 16.26
C ASN A 28 25.51 -29.12 15.35
N SER A 29 25.83 -27.92 15.83
CA SER A 29 27.18 -27.67 16.36
C SER A 29 27.18 -26.76 17.59
N ILE A 30 27.74 -27.27 18.68
CA ILE A 30 27.90 -26.56 19.95
C ILE A 30 29.27 -25.88 19.96
N MET A 31 29.34 -24.56 20.19
CA MET A 31 30.53 -23.99 20.83
C MET A 31 30.44 -24.26 22.33
N GLN A 32 31.36 -25.08 22.86
CA GLN A 32 31.37 -25.41 24.29
C GLN A 32 31.98 -24.26 25.09
N ILE A 33 31.14 -23.45 25.74
CA ILE A 33 31.58 -22.60 26.86
C ILE A 33 31.90 -23.54 28.03
N GLY A 34 33.08 -23.35 28.65
CA GLY A 34 33.68 -24.32 29.57
C GLY A 34 32.84 -24.61 30.83
N VAL A 35 32.71 -25.89 31.17
CA VAL A 35 32.00 -26.35 32.37
C VAL A 35 32.85 -26.09 33.63
N GLN A 36 32.24 -25.48 34.65
CA GLN A 36 32.71 -25.55 36.04
C GLN A 36 31.67 -26.29 36.90
N GLU A 37 32.13 -27.06 37.88
CA GLU A 37 31.27 -27.94 38.68
C GLU A 37 30.59 -27.23 39.86
N LYS A 38 29.29 -27.52 40.04
CA LYS A 38 28.49 -27.42 41.29
C LYS A 38 28.58 -26.10 42.11
N ASN A 39 27.55 -25.27 41.93
CA ASN A 39 27.22 -24.19 42.88
C ASN A 39 26.59 -24.78 44.19
N PRO A 40 26.96 -24.39 45.42
CA PRO A 40 26.54 -25.10 46.65
C PRO A 40 25.05 -25.02 47.04
N ASN A 41 24.27 -24.12 46.43
CA ASN A 41 22.97 -23.68 46.98
C ASN A 41 21.75 -24.55 46.59
N GLY A 42 21.95 -25.74 46.01
CA GLY A 42 20.85 -26.69 45.70
C GLY A 42 19.86 -26.25 44.60
N MET A 43 20.13 -25.13 43.93
CA MET A 43 19.34 -24.61 42.82
C MET A 43 19.61 -25.43 41.54
N GLN A 44 18.59 -25.66 40.71
CA GLN A 44 18.79 -26.30 39.40
C GLN A 44 19.59 -25.37 38.49
N LEU A 45 20.63 -25.90 37.83
CA LEU A 45 21.43 -25.14 36.87
C LEU A 45 20.56 -24.66 35.71
N ILE A 46 20.63 -23.36 35.41
CA ILE A 46 20.02 -22.81 34.20
C ILE A 46 20.95 -23.10 33.01
N GLU A 47 20.42 -23.76 31.99
CA GLU A 47 21.16 -24.18 30.80
C GLU A 47 20.89 -23.22 29.62
N SER A 48 21.91 -22.50 29.15
CA SER A 48 21.85 -21.72 27.91
C SER A 48 21.94 -22.64 26.68
N LYS A 49 21.16 -22.36 25.64
CA LYS A 49 21.13 -23.12 24.38
C LYS A 49 21.76 -22.37 23.21
N SER A 50 21.56 -21.06 23.12
CA SER A 50 22.22 -20.21 22.13
C SER A 50 22.33 -18.77 22.62
N ILE A 51 23.37 -18.10 22.14
CA ILE A 51 23.45 -16.64 22.07
C ILE A 51 23.69 -16.26 20.61
N ARG A 52 23.04 -15.20 20.13
CA ARG A 52 23.25 -14.62 18.79
C ARG A 52 23.35 -13.11 18.91
N MET A 53 24.38 -12.51 18.31
CA MET A 53 24.60 -11.07 18.33
C MET A 53 24.03 -10.43 17.06
N PHE A 54 23.42 -9.25 17.17
CA PHE A 54 22.88 -8.49 16.04
C PHE A 54 22.93 -6.98 16.31
N ASN A 55 22.89 -6.16 15.25
CA ASN A 55 22.76 -4.70 15.36
C ASN A 55 21.29 -4.36 15.66
N LEU A 56 21.04 -3.75 16.81
CA LEU A 56 19.67 -3.52 17.29
C LEU A 56 18.97 -2.42 16.48
N GLU A 57 19.68 -1.37 16.08
CA GLU A 57 19.09 -0.28 15.31
C GLU A 57 18.87 -0.70 13.85
N GLU A 58 19.79 -1.46 13.25
CA GLU A 58 19.56 -2.14 11.97
C GLU A 58 18.33 -3.06 12.05
N SER A 59 18.22 -3.89 13.11
CA SER A 59 17.11 -4.83 13.25
C SER A 59 15.76 -4.17 13.54
N ILE A 60 15.73 -3.00 14.18
CA ILE A 60 14.51 -2.19 14.35
C ILE A 60 14.14 -1.50 13.03
N ASN A 61 15.13 -1.00 12.27
CA ASN A 61 14.88 -0.27 11.02
C ASN A 61 14.60 -1.18 9.81
N SER A 62 15.07 -2.43 9.83
CA SER A 62 14.88 -3.43 8.75
C SER A 62 13.82 -4.50 9.06
N GLU A 63 13.37 -4.57 10.32
CA GLU A 63 12.50 -5.63 10.86
C GLU A 63 13.04 -7.08 10.62
N LYS A 64 14.36 -7.22 10.38
CA LYS A 64 15.10 -8.49 10.27
C LYS A 64 16.25 -8.53 11.28
N LYS A 65 16.48 -9.68 11.94
CA LYS A 65 17.66 -9.90 12.80
C LYS A 65 18.83 -10.43 11.96
N THR A 66 19.72 -9.55 11.49
CA THR A 66 21.00 -9.94 10.87
C THR A 66 21.99 -10.37 11.96
N TYR A 67 22.34 -11.65 12.02
CA TYR A 67 23.26 -12.15 13.07
C TYR A 67 24.73 -12.02 12.65
N LEU A 68 25.54 -11.40 13.51
CA LEU A 68 26.93 -11.04 13.25
C LEU A 68 27.91 -11.77 14.18
N LEU A 69 29.10 -12.06 13.65
CA LEU A 69 30.31 -12.46 14.38
C LEU A 69 31.24 -11.28 14.65
N GLN A 70 31.21 -10.28 13.77
CA GLN A 70 31.96 -9.02 13.89
C GLN A 70 31.07 -7.84 13.50
N PHE A 71 31.18 -6.75 14.25
CA PHE A 71 30.47 -5.48 14.03
C PHE A 71 31.38 -4.44 13.37
N ASP A 72 30.80 -3.49 12.61
CA ASP A 72 31.54 -2.37 12.02
C ASP A 72 31.47 -1.13 12.93
N GLU A 73 32.62 -0.63 13.39
CA GLU A 73 32.71 0.54 14.28
C GLU A 73 32.05 1.81 13.71
N SER A 74 32.02 1.96 12.39
CA SER A 74 31.59 3.20 11.72
C SER A 74 30.06 3.36 11.63
N ILE A 75 29.33 2.24 11.66
CA ILE A 75 27.85 2.21 11.53
C ILE A 75 27.13 1.59 12.74
N THR A 76 27.83 0.84 13.59
CA THR A 76 27.21 0.23 14.78
C THR A 76 26.89 1.30 15.84
N THR A 77 25.62 1.39 16.23
CA THR A 77 25.12 2.24 17.32
C THR A 77 24.80 1.41 18.56
N TYR A 78 23.92 0.43 18.40
CA TYR A 78 23.44 -0.47 19.44
C TYR A 78 23.69 -1.94 19.09
N ILE A 79 24.31 -2.67 20.00
CA ILE A 79 24.55 -4.10 19.90
C ILE A 79 23.57 -4.83 20.81
N ALA A 80 22.89 -5.84 20.27
CA ALA A 80 22.01 -6.72 21.02
C ALA A 80 22.50 -8.17 21.00
N ALA A 81 22.39 -8.82 22.15
CA ALA A 81 22.47 -10.26 22.33
C ALA A 81 21.04 -10.81 22.45
N GLU A 82 20.69 -11.75 21.58
CA GLU A 82 19.54 -12.63 21.75
C GLU A 82 19.99 -13.90 22.46
N ILE A 83 19.23 -14.32 23.48
CA ILE A 83 19.54 -15.46 24.34
C ILE A 83 18.36 -16.44 24.35
N ILE A 84 18.64 -17.73 24.16
CA ILE A 84 17.68 -18.80 24.43
C ILE A 84 18.21 -19.66 25.57
N ILE A 85 17.42 -19.79 26.64
CA ILE A 85 17.67 -20.71 27.77
C ILE A 85 16.63 -21.82 27.81
N LYS A 86 16.99 -22.95 28.41
CA LYS A 86 16.04 -23.96 28.84
C LYS A 86 15.46 -23.58 30.20
N ASN A 87 14.13 -23.62 30.32
CA ASN A 87 13.45 -23.34 31.58
C ASN A 87 13.58 -24.54 32.54
N PRO A 88 14.25 -24.42 33.71
CA PRO A 88 14.32 -25.51 34.68
C PRO A 88 12.96 -25.75 35.38
N PHE A 89 12.08 -24.74 35.41
CA PHE A 89 10.74 -24.82 36.03
C PHE A 89 9.65 -25.29 35.04
N PHE A 90 10.03 -25.89 33.91
CA PHE A 90 9.07 -26.41 32.95
C PHE A 90 8.19 -27.50 33.58
N LYS A 91 6.87 -27.35 33.43
CA LYS A 91 5.81 -28.17 34.03
C LYS A 91 5.75 -28.15 35.58
N THR A 92 6.49 -27.29 36.27
CA THR A 92 6.39 -27.10 37.73
C THR A 92 5.70 -25.78 38.08
N ASP A 93 6.46 -24.70 38.26
CA ASP A 93 5.99 -23.41 38.79
C ASP A 93 6.24 -22.25 37.83
N ASP A 94 5.40 -21.22 37.91
CA ASP A 94 5.74 -19.89 37.38
C ASP A 94 6.77 -19.23 38.31
N ARG A 95 7.83 -18.66 37.75
CA ARG A 95 8.93 -18.00 38.48
C ARG A 95 9.26 -16.64 37.89
N LEU A 96 9.77 -15.75 38.74
CA LEU A 96 10.44 -14.53 38.31
C LEU A 96 11.90 -14.65 38.79
N LEU A 97 12.85 -14.55 37.87
CA LEU A 97 14.28 -14.58 38.16
C LEU A 97 14.87 -13.17 38.02
N ARG A 98 15.75 -12.79 38.93
CA ARG A 98 16.59 -11.60 38.80
C ARG A 98 17.76 -11.91 37.88
N GLY A 99 17.99 -11.03 36.92
CA GLY A 99 19.09 -11.11 35.98
C GLY A 99 19.99 -9.89 36.04
N LEU A 100 21.25 -10.09 35.67
CA LEU A 100 22.27 -9.05 35.58
C LEU A 100 23.08 -9.30 34.30
N THR A 101 23.17 -8.27 33.46
CA THR A 101 24.00 -8.27 32.25
C THR A 101 25.14 -7.28 32.44
N ILE A 102 26.37 -7.70 32.12
CA ILE A 102 27.57 -6.85 32.14
C ILE A 102 28.25 -6.90 30.76
N TRP A 103 28.63 -5.74 30.26
CA TRP A 103 29.33 -5.56 29.00
C TRP A 103 30.75 -5.02 29.26
N TYR A 104 31.73 -5.62 28.60
CA TYR A 104 33.14 -5.27 28.69
C TYR A 104 33.73 -4.98 27.31
N PHE A 105 34.68 -4.05 27.24
CA PHE A 105 35.50 -3.79 26.06
C PHE A 105 36.97 -3.75 26.49
N GLU A 106 37.85 -4.53 25.85
CA GLU A 106 39.26 -4.68 26.26
C GLU A 106 39.41 -4.96 27.77
N ASP A 107 38.54 -5.86 28.29
CA ASP A 107 38.35 -6.22 29.71
C ASP A 107 37.89 -5.09 30.69
N GLU A 108 37.75 -3.83 30.27
CA GLU A 108 37.11 -2.78 31.09
C GLU A 108 35.58 -2.86 31.04
N GLU A 109 34.89 -2.67 32.18
CA GLU A 109 33.41 -2.68 32.25
C GLU A 109 32.83 -1.38 31.67
N ILE A 110 32.16 -1.50 30.51
CA ILE A 110 31.54 -0.37 29.79
C ILE A 110 30.04 -0.22 30.04
N GLY A 111 29.39 -1.24 30.61
CA GLY A 111 27.94 -1.24 30.77
C GLY A 111 27.41 -2.32 31.69
N ARG A 112 26.31 -2.01 32.40
CA ARG A 112 25.64 -2.89 33.35
C ARG A 112 24.14 -2.66 33.32
N ASN A 113 23.35 -3.75 33.34
CA ASN A 113 21.90 -3.69 33.36
C ASN A 113 21.30 -4.81 34.24
N ASP A 114 20.53 -4.43 35.27
CA ASP A 114 19.70 -5.35 36.04
C ASP A 114 18.34 -5.56 35.34
N PHE A 115 17.84 -6.80 35.32
CA PHE A 115 16.57 -7.16 34.67
C PHE A 115 15.81 -8.23 35.47
N ASN A 116 14.54 -8.48 35.11
CA ASN A 116 13.72 -9.53 35.73
C ASN A 116 13.09 -10.43 34.66
N LEU A 117 13.56 -11.67 34.55
CA LEU A 117 13.09 -12.65 33.57
C LEU A 117 11.93 -13.47 34.14
N LYS A 118 10.75 -13.39 33.52
CA LYS A 118 9.59 -14.18 33.90
C LYS A 118 9.60 -15.53 33.16
N LEU A 119 9.54 -16.62 33.91
CA LEU A 119 9.43 -17.98 33.41
C LEU A 119 8.04 -18.53 33.77
N LYS A 120 7.29 -19.07 32.80
CA LYS A 120 6.04 -19.78 33.08
C LYS A 120 6.25 -21.29 33.01
N LYS A 121 5.48 -22.05 33.76
CA LYS A 121 5.54 -23.53 33.73
C LYS A 121 5.12 -24.15 32.40
N ASP A 122 4.45 -23.41 31.51
CA ASP A 122 4.10 -23.88 30.16
C ASP A 122 5.19 -23.63 29.10
N TRP A 123 6.33 -23.04 29.46
CA TRP A 123 7.43 -22.73 28.54
C TRP A 123 8.61 -23.68 28.75
N GLU A 124 9.05 -24.41 27.71
CA GLU A 124 10.21 -25.32 27.78
C GLU A 124 11.53 -24.60 27.50
N LEU A 125 11.51 -23.71 26.49
CA LEU A 125 12.57 -22.76 26.18
C LEU A 125 12.02 -21.34 26.38
N VAL A 126 12.90 -20.40 26.72
CA VAL A 126 12.58 -18.98 26.83
C VAL A 126 13.64 -18.17 26.09
N GLU A 127 13.18 -17.35 25.12
CA GLU A 127 13.98 -16.33 24.47
C GLU A 127 13.90 -15.01 25.26
N PHE A 128 15.02 -14.29 25.36
CA PHE A 128 15.05 -12.89 25.79
C PHE A 128 16.23 -12.15 25.15
N VAL A 129 16.14 -10.82 25.08
CA VAL A 129 17.17 -9.95 24.47
C VAL A 129 17.79 -9.05 25.55
N GLN A 130 19.08 -8.75 25.41
CA GLN A 130 19.82 -7.75 26.19
C GLN A 130 20.68 -6.91 25.24
N SER A 131 20.85 -5.61 25.49
CA SER A 131 21.54 -4.70 24.56
C SER A 131 22.34 -3.60 25.24
N TRP A 132 23.32 -3.04 24.54
CA TRP A 132 24.10 -1.87 24.94
C TRP A 132 24.48 -1.00 23.73
N GLY A 133 24.80 0.27 23.94
CA GLY A 133 25.22 1.19 22.87
C GLY A 133 24.69 2.60 23.01
N THR A 134 24.83 3.40 21.95
CA THR A 134 24.42 4.82 21.92
C THR A 134 23.90 5.20 20.52
N PRO A 135 23.07 6.24 20.37
CA PRO A 135 22.56 6.68 19.06
C PRO A 135 23.59 7.50 18.25
N ILE A 136 24.87 7.38 18.59
CA ILE A 136 26.00 8.06 17.93
C ILE A 136 26.88 6.97 17.31
N PRO A 137 26.92 6.84 15.97
CA PRO A 137 27.86 5.94 15.28
C PRO A 137 29.31 6.31 15.61
N GLY A 138 30.22 5.32 15.66
CA GLY A 138 31.61 5.54 16.09
C GLY A 138 31.81 5.70 17.61
N PHE A 139 30.79 5.39 18.43
CA PHE A 139 30.99 5.17 19.87
C PHE A 139 31.83 3.91 20.14
N TRP A 140 31.48 2.84 19.44
CA TRP A 140 32.23 1.58 19.41
C TRP A 140 33.55 1.78 18.67
N LYS A 141 34.56 0.98 19.02
CA LYS A 141 35.91 1.02 18.42
C LYS A 141 36.37 -0.39 18.11
N CYS A 142 37.25 -0.57 17.13
CA CYS A 142 37.93 -1.84 16.90
C CYS A 142 38.55 -2.40 18.20
N GLY A 143 38.23 -3.66 18.52
CA GLY A 143 38.63 -4.35 19.75
C GLY A 143 37.72 -5.52 20.10
N GLU A 144 38.03 -6.20 21.20
CA GLU A 144 37.26 -7.34 21.72
C GLU A 144 36.19 -6.89 22.74
N VAL A 145 34.94 -7.28 22.49
CA VAL A 145 33.80 -7.10 23.39
C VAL A 145 33.44 -8.42 24.02
N LYS A 146 33.12 -8.39 25.32
CA LYS A 146 32.67 -9.54 26.10
C LYS A 146 31.36 -9.19 26.81
N ILE A 147 30.35 -10.04 26.66
CA ILE A 147 29.09 -9.98 27.41
C ILE A 147 29.04 -11.14 28.42
N GLU A 148 28.74 -10.83 29.67
CA GLU A 148 28.50 -11.80 30.74
C GLU A 148 27.07 -11.62 31.29
N ILE A 149 26.31 -12.71 31.39
CA ILE A 149 24.91 -12.70 31.86
C ILE A 149 24.76 -13.67 33.02
N PHE A 150 24.14 -13.17 34.09
CA PHE A 150 23.84 -13.90 35.31
C PHE A 150 22.32 -13.95 35.54
N LEU A 151 21.83 -15.07 36.07
CA LEU A 151 20.47 -15.23 36.60
C LEU A 151 20.56 -15.82 38.02
N GLU A 152 19.91 -15.20 39.00
CA GLU A 152 19.96 -15.59 40.43
C GLU A 152 21.41 -15.81 40.94
N ASN A 153 22.31 -14.89 40.56
CA ASN A 153 23.76 -14.94 40.82
C ASN A 153 24.52 -16.14 40.21
N GLN A 154 23.88 -16.99 39.40
CA GLN A 154 24.57 -17.97 38.57
C GLN A 154 24.91 -17.34 37.20
N GLN A 155 26.18 -17.38 36.80
CA GLN A 155 26.56 -17.06 35.42
C GLN A 155 25.93 -18.11 34.48
N ILE A 156 25.24 -17.65 33.43
CA ILE A 156 24.64 -18.53 32.41
C ILE A 156 25.35 -18.39 31.05
N ILE A 157 25.91 -17.22 30.75
CA ILE A 157 26.58 -16.92 29.48
C ILE A 157 27.83 -16.08 29.78
N ARG A 158 28.89 -16.39 29.06
CA ARG A 158 30.00 -15.49 28.76
C ARG A 158 30.34 -15.66 27.29
N TYR A 159 30.23 -14.60 26.50
CA TYR A 159 30.43 -14.64 25.06
C TYR A 159 31.29 -13.47 24.62
N ASN A 160 32.28 -13.75 23.77
CA ASN A 160 33.22 -12.78 23.24
C ASN A 160 32.97 -12.63 21.74
N PHE A 161 33.04 -11.39 21.23
CA PHE A 161 32.91 -11.06 19.82
C PHE A 161 33.76 -9.81 19.50
N GLN A 162 33.94 -9.50 18.21
CA GLN A 162 34.82 -8.41 17.79
C GLN A 162 34.07 -7.23 17.17
N ILE A 163 34.64 -6.05 17.34
CA ILE A 163 34.36 -4.88 16.51
C ILE A 163 35.56 -4.69 15.57
N GLY A 164 35.29 -4.38 14.32
CA GLY A 164 36.27 -4.14 13.27
C GLY A 164 35.80 -3.09 12.27
N ASN A 165 36.45 -3.04 11.11
CA ASN A 165 36.18 -2.05 10.04
C ASN A 165 35.19 -2.56 8.97
N GLN A 166 34.45 -3.62 9.25
CA GLN A 166 33.39 -4.21 8.41
C GLN A 166 32.57 -5.20 9.24
N GLU A 167 31.32 -5.47 8.85
CA GLU A 167 30.50 -6.51 9.48
C GLU A 167 30.84 -7.91 8.92
N ILE A 168 30.76 -8.94 9.76
CA ILE A 168 30.91 -10.35 9.35
C ILE A 168 29.67 -11.11 9.79
N ILE A 169 28.87 -11.56 8.83
CA ILE A 169 27.62 -12.30 9.06
C ILE A 169 27.92 -13.74 9.51
N ASN A 170 27.13 -14.25 10.45
CA ASN A 170 27.28 -15.59 11.02
C ASN A 170 26.64 -16.68 10.12
N PHE A 171 27.36 -17.08 9.07
CA PHE A 171 26.93 -18.14 8.14
C PHE A 171 27.09 -19.55 8.74
N VAL A 172 26.10 -20.01 9.50
CA VAL A 172 26.00 -21.43 9.93
C VAL A 172 25.20 -22.22 8.88
N ASP A 173 25.91 -22.93 8.02
CA ASP A 173 25.33 -23.75 6.94
C ASP A 173 24.66 -25.04 7.46
N ASN A 174 23.53 -25.41 6.86
CA ASN A 174 22.85 -26.70 7.11
C ASN A 174 23.14 -27.68 5.96
N ASN A 175 24.27 -28.41 6.02
CA ASN A 175 24.61 -29.44 5.03
C ASN A 175 25.47 -30.59 5.60
N GLU A 176 24.82 -31.59 6.20
CA GLU A 176 25.15 -33.03 6.17
C GLU A 176 24.01 -33.76 6.94
N GLN A 177 23.58 -34.99 6.65
CA GLN A 177 24.31 -36.15 6.13
C GLN A 177 23.49 -36.97 5.13
N SER A 178 24.16 -37.79 4.32
CA SER A 178 23.59 -39.08 3.89
C SER A 178 24.64 -40.18 3.85
N LYS A 179 24.43 -41.27 4.61
CA LYS A 179 24.87 -42.67 4.41
C LYS A 179 24.69 -43.53 5.68
N ASN A 180 23.63 -44.35 5.68
CA ASN A 180 23.60 -45.83 5.84
C ASN A 180 24.66 -46.54 6.73
N PRO A 181 24.35 -47.68 7.42
CA PRO A 181 23.51 -48.76 6.83
C PRO A 181 22.67 -49.68 7.76
N SER A 182 21.57 -50.26 7.19
CA SER A 182 20.91 -51.54 7.58
C SER A 182 20.25 -51.60 8.99
N ASN A 183 19.16 -52.29 9.31
CA ASN A 183 18.33 -53.41 8.79
C ASN A 183 16.82 -53.03 9.07
N LYS A 184 15.69 -53.69 8.74
CA LYS A 184 15.19 -54.86 7.95
C LYS A 184 13.63 -54.74 7.96
N GLN A 185 12.75 -55.44 7.19
CA GLN A 185 12.84 -56.48 6.15
C GLN A 185 11.59 -56.40 5.21
N ASN A 186 11.46 -57.38 4.31
CA ASN A 186 10.37 -57.68 3.35
C ASN A 186 8.91 -57.45 3.85
N THR A 187 7.97 -57.07 2.97
CA THR A 187 7.29 -58.06 2.09
C THR A 187 6.75 -57.53 0.74
N GLN A 188 7.04 -58.32 -0.32
CA GLN A 188 6.26 -58.56 -1.55
C GLN A 188 5.96 -57.42 -2.57
N GLN A 189 6.76 -57.40 -3.63
CA GLN A 189 6.35 -57.15 -5.04
C GLN A 189 5.54 -58.36 -5.58
N PRO A 190 4.78 -58.29 -6.72
CA PRO A 190 5.14 -57.68 -8.03
C PRO A 190 3.96 -56.94 -8.74
N LYS A 191 4.02 -56.42 -9.98
CA LYS A 191 4.83 -56.71 -11.20
C LYS A 191 5.16 -55.46 -12.03
N LYS A 192 6.19 -55.57 -12.90
CA LYS A 192 6.36 -54.74 -14.10
C LYS A 192 5.36 -55.13 -15.19
N LEU A 193 4.89 -54.16 -15.98
CA LEU A 193 4.71 -54.19 -17.45
C LEU A 193 4.37 -52.77 -17.92
N GLU A 194 4.60 -52.48 -19.22
CA GLU A 194 4.39 -51.19 -19.94
C GLU A 194 5.60 -50.24 -20.10
N GLN A 195 6.53 -50.68 -20.95
CA GLN A 195 7.16 -49.81 -21.96
C GLN A 195 6.75 -50.35 -23.34
N PHE A 196 6.90 -49.54 -24.41
CA PHE A 196 6.50 -49.82 -25.82
C PHE A 196 5.01 -49.64 -26.21
N GLN A 197 4.31 -48.59 -25.74
CA GLN A 197 3.08 -48.05 -26.40
C GLN A 197 2.97 -46.50 -26.33
N ARG A 198 4.02 -45.75 -26.72
CA ARG A 198 3.99 -44.26 -26.74
C ARG A 198 4.57 -43.65 -28.03
N THR A 199 3.97 -43.95 -29.18
CA THR A 199 4.39 -43.37 -30.48
C THR A 199 3.26 -43.06 -31.48
N ASN A 200 2.02 -43.52 -31.25
CA ASN A 200 0.92 -43.37 -32.22
C ASN A 200 -0.31 -42.60 -31.69
N SER A 201 -0.42 -42.33 -30.39
CA SER A 201 -1.45 -41.46 -29.80
C SER A 201 -1.13 -39.98 -29.98
N ASP A 202 0.13 -39.62 -29.79
CA ASP A 202 0.49 -38.24 -29.42
C ASP A 202 0.64 -37.34 -30.65
N ASN A 203 1.01 -37.88 -31.81
CA ASN A 203 1.07 -37.14 -33.09
C ASN A 203 -0.28 -36.54 -33.50
N ASN A 204 -1.39 -37.25 -33.24
CA ASN A 204 -2.74 -36.70 -33.45
C ASN A 204 -3.05 -35.57 -32.46
N SER A 205 -2.50 -35.59 -31.24
CA SER A 205 -2.67 -34.50 -30.27
C SER A 205 -1.89 -33.25 -30.66
N ILE A 206 -0.64 -33.39 -31.13
CA ILE A 206 0.20 -32.26 -31.58
C ILE A 206 -0.40 -31.60 -32.82
N LYS A 207 -0.87 -32.38 -33.80
CA LYS A 207 -1.55 -31.83 -34.99
C LYS A 207 -2.81 -31.05 -34.62
N ASN A 208 -3.65 -31.59 -33.74
CA ASN A 208 -4.86 -30.90 -33.28
C ASN A 208 -4.55 -29.62 -32.48
N LEU A 209 -3.43 -29.57 -31.74
CA LEU A 209 -2.97 -28.34 -31.07
C LEU A 209 -2.49 -27.28 -32.07
N PHE A 210 -1.83 -27.67 -33.16
CA PHE A 210 -1.50 -26.73 -34.25
C PHE A 210 -2.75 -26.20 -34.95
N GLU A 211 -3.76 -27.04 -35.19
CA GLU A 211 -5.06 -26.60 -35.73
C GLU A 211 -5.78 -25.64 -34.78
N GLU A 212 -5.82 -25.92 -33.48
CA GLU A 212 -6.40 -24.99 -32.48
C GLU A 212 -5.63 -23.66 -32.42
N PHE A 213 -4.30 -23.70 -32.56
CA PHE A 213 -3.44 -22.53 -32.54
C PHE A 213 -3.56 -21.68 -33.81
N ASP A 214 -3.68 -22.29 -34.98
CA ASP A 214 -3.92 -21.60 -36.25
C ASP A 214 -5.31 -20.96 -36.31
N ASN A 215 -6.31 -21.58 -35.66
CA ASN A 215 -7.67 -21.05 -35.48
C ASN A 215 -7.77 -19.89 -34.47
N LEU A 216 -6.67 -19.45 -33.82
CA LEU A 216 -6.67 -18.16 -33.12
C LEU A 216 -6.81 -17.02 -34.13
N VAL A 217 -7.55 -15.97 -33.78
CA VAL A 217 -7.62 -14.76 -34.62
C VAL A 217 -6.24 -14.09 -34.71
N GLY A 218 -5.89 -13.61 -35.90
CA GLY A 218 -4.69 -12.79 -36.15
C GLY A 218 -3.35 -13.42 -35.79
N LEU A 219 -2.46 -12.60 -35.18
CA LEU A 219 -1.19 -13.00 -34.55
C LEU A 219 -0.23 -13.80 -35.46
N GLN A 220 -0.20 -13.53 -36.76
CA GLN A 220 0.52 -14.36 -37.74
C GLN A 220 2.04 -14.43 -37.49
N ASN A 221 2.68 -13.30 -37.11
CA ASN A 221 4.10 -13.24 -36.76
C ASN A 221 4.42 -14.18 -35.58
N LEU A 222 3.63 -14.04 -34.50
CA LEU A 222 3.71 -14.85 -33.29
C LEU A 222 3.48 -16.35 -33.58
N LYS A 223 2.49 -16.67 -34.42
CA LYS A 223 2.19 -18.05 -34.82
C LYS A 223 3.39 -18.72 -35.47
N GLN A 224 4.05 -18.04 -36.40
CA GLN A 224 5.25 -18.58 -37.04
C GLN A 224 6.40 -18.73 -36.02
N SER A 225 6.69 -17.69 -35.23
CA SER A 225 7.76 -17.76 -34.23
C SER A 225 7.57 -18.87 -33.20
N LEU A 226 6.33 -19.15 -32.79
CA LEU A 226 6.04 -20.27 -31.87
C LEU A 226 6.08 -21.64 -32.56
N LYS A 227 5.69 -21.75 -33.83
CA LYS A 227 5.89 -22.97 -34.62
C LYS A 227 7.37 -23.32 -34.76
N ASP A 228 8.19 -22.34 -35.14
CA ASP A 228 9.65 -22.51 -35.28
C ASP A 228 10.30 -22.93 -33.95
N PHE A 229 9.88 -22.30 -32.84
CA PHE A 229 10.34 -22.63 -31.49
C PHE A 229 9.91 -24.03 -31.05
N ILE A 230 8.67 -24.45 -31.30
CA ILE A 230 8.19 -25.80 -31.00
C ILE A 230 8.99 -26.84 -31.79
N SER A 231 9.18 -26.65 -33.09
CA SER A 231 9.95 -27.59 -33.92
C SER A 231 11.43 -27.69 -33.50
N TYR A 232 12.03 -26.59 -33.03
CA TYR A 232 13.37 -26.61 -32.43
C TYR A 232 13.40 -27.44 -31.13
N LEU A 233 12.41 -27.29 -30.26
CA LEU A 233 12.32 -28.06 -29.02
C LEU A 233 12.08 -29.56 -29.26
N GLU A 234 11.28 -29.92 -30.26
CA GLU A 234 11.11 -31.30 -30.73
C GLU A 234 12.45 -31.91 -31.21
N PHE A 235 13.19 -31.17 -32.03
CA PHE A 235 14.52 -31.57 -32.53
C PHE A 235 15.55 -31.75 -31.40
N VAL A 236 15.64 -30.81 -30.45
CA VAL A 236 16.54 -30.94 -29.28
C VAL A 236 16.15 -32.14 -28.42
N LYS A 237 14.84 -32.40 -28.22
CA LYS A 237 14.38 -33.59 -27.51
C LYS A 237 14.75 -34.87 -28.24
N GLU A 238 14.57 -34.94 -29.57
CA GLU A 238 14.91 -36.14 -30.33
C GLU A 238 16.42 -36.45 -30.26
N ARG A 239 17.29 -35.44 -30.39
CA ARG A 239 18.75 -35.61 -30.21
C ARG A 239 19.10 -36.20 -28.85
N LYS A 240 18.49 -35.70 -27.77
CA LYS A 240 18.67 -36.26 -26.42
C LYS A 240 18.14 -37.70 -26.30
N ALA A 241 17.00 -38.01 -26.92
CA ALA A 241 16.44 -39.36 -26.94
C ALA A 241 17.31 -40.36 -27.73
N GLN A 242 18.01 -39.90 -28.78
CA GLN A 242 19.00 -40.67 -29.53
C GLN A 242 20.38 -40.75 -28.84
N GLY A 243 20.56 -40.12 -27.67
CA GLY A 243 21.82 -40.13 -26.91
C GLY A 243 22.93 -39.29 -27.53
N ILE A 244 22.60 -38.36 -28.44
CA ILE A 244 23.58 -37.48 -29.09
C ILE A 244 23.95 -36.37 -28.11
N GLU A 245 25.25 -36.20 -27.84
CA GLU A 245 25.73 -35.13 -26.96
C GLU A 245 25.35 -33.75 -27.51
N THR A 246 24.72 -32.94 -26.65
CA THR A 246 24.32 -31.55 -26.90
C THR A 246 24.59 -30.73 -25.65
N ASN A 247 25.33 -29.64 -25.77
CA ASN A 247 25.53 -28.68 -24.67
C ASN A 247 24.26 -27.85 -24.36
N GLU A 248 23.18 -28.09 -25.10
CA GLU A 248 21.89 -27.38 -25.04
C GLU A 248 20.99 -27.97 -23.95
N ASN A 249 20.89 -27.25 -22.82
CA ASN A 249 19.78 -27.42 -21.88
C ASN A 249 18.48 -26.87 -22.49
N ILE A 250 17.33 -27.43 -22.13
CA ILE A 250 16.04 -27.00 -22.70
C ILE A 250 15.58 -25.71 -21.99
N SER A 251 16.13 -24.57 -22.43
CA SER A 251 15.72 -23.25 -21.95
C SER A 251 14.42 -22.83 -22.64
N ALA A 252 13.28 -23.17 -22.03
CA ALA A 252 11.95 -22.78 -22.52
C ALA A 252 11.25 -21.72 -21.65
N ASN A 253 12.00 -20.97 -20.84
CA ASN A 253 11.46 -19.76 -20.20
C ASN A 253 11.35 -18.64 -21.25
N CYS A 254 10.20 -17.99 -21.29
CA CYS A 254 9.83 -17.09 -22.38
C CYS A 254 9.32 -15.73 -21.86
N ILE A 255 9.36 -14.72 -22.72
CA ILE A 255 8.83 -13.39 -22.43
C ILE A 255 7.75 -13.04 -23.43
N PHE A 256 6.56 -12.68 -22.94
CA PHE A 256 5.38 -12.36 -23.75
C PHE A 256 5.11 -10.84 -23.69
N LEU A 257 5.47 -10.15 -24.77
CA LEU A 257 5.46 -8.69 -24.88
C LEU A 257 4.23 -8.22 -25.67
N GLY A 258 3.42 -7.33 -25.10
CA GLY A 258 2.30 -6.71 -25.81
C GLY A 258 1.21 -6.15 -24.90
N ASN A 259 0.22 -5.49 -25.49
CA ASN A 259 -0.82 -4.73 -24.79
C ASN A 259 -1.86 -5.62 -24.05
N PRO A 260 -2.78 -5.03 -23.26
CA PRO A 260 -3.82 -5.79 -22.58
C PRO A 260 -4.74 -6.46 -23.61
N GLY A 261 -5.15 -7.70 -23.37
CA GLY A 261 -6.13 -8.39 -24.21
C GLY A 261 -5.61 -8.96 -25.53
N THR A 262 -4.32 -8.86 -25.86
CA THR A 262 -3.72 -9.43 -27.08
C THR A 262 -3.59 -10.97 -27.08
N GLY A 263 -4.07 -11.66 -26.04
CA GLY A 263 -4.14 -13.13 -26.01
C GLY A 263 -3.00 -13.87 -25.31
N LYS A 264 -2.01 -13.15 -24.71
CA LYS A 264 -0.87 -13.70 -23.96
C LYS A 264 -1.19 -14.96 -23.14
N THR A 265 -2.18 -14.87 -22.25
CA THR A 265 -2.62 -15.97 -21.37
C THR A 265 -3.22 -17.16 -22.12
N THR A 266 -3.96 -16.92 -23.21
CA THR A 266 -4.52 -17.98 -24.06
C THR A 266 -3.41 -18.78 -24.72
N VAL A 267 -2.40 -18.09 -25.26
CA VAL A 267 -1.24 -18.72 -25.91
C VAL A 267 -0.39 -19.48 -24.91
N ALA A 268 -0.21 -19.00 -23.68
CA ALA A 268 0.47 -19.75 -22.61
C ALA A 268 -0.19 -21.11 -22.31
N ARG A 269 -1.53 -21.17 -22.30
CA ARG A 269 -2.31 -22.42 -22.10
C ARG A 269 -2.28 -23.37 -23.31
N ILE A 270 -1.99 -22.86 -24.50
CA ILE A 270 -1.72 -23.68 -25.69
C ILE A 270 -0.29 -24.22 -25.62
N LEU A 271 0.69 -23.38 -25.30
CA LEU A 271 2.10 -23.75 -25.19
C LEU A 271 2.37 -24.79 -24.09
N GLY A 272 1.70 -24.70 -22.93
CA GLY A 272 1.76 -25.73 -21.89
C GLY A 272 1.27 -27.10 -22.38
N ARG A 273 0.24 -27.15 -23.23
CA ARG A 273 -0.25 -28.39 -23.84
C ARG A 273 0.72 -28.92 -24.91
N PHE A 274 1.35 -28.05 -25.70
CA PHE A 274 2.45 -28.46 -26.58
C PHE A 274 3.61 -29.08 -25.79
N PHE A 275 4.10 -28.41 -24.74
CA PHE A 275 5.18 -28.95 -23.90
C PHE A 275 4.82 -30.30 -23.25
N LYS A 276 3.54 -30.56 -22.97
CA LYS A 276 3.06 -31.89 -22.54
C LYS A 276 3.04 -32.92 -23.68
N ALA A 277 2.49 -32.55 -24.84
CA ALA A 277 2.33 -33.46 -25.98
C ALA A 277 3.68 -33.87 -26.59
N ILE A 278 4.63 -32.93 -26.68
CA ILE A 278 6.05 -33.19 -27.00
C ILE A 278 6.72 -33.98 -25.87
N GLY A 279 6.18 -33.93 -24.64
CA GLY A 279 6.67 -34.64 -23.46
C GLY A 279 7.95 -34.04 -22.90
N ILE A 280 8.02 -32.70 -22.83
CA ILE A 280 9.04 -31.93 -22.11
C ILE A 280 8.55 -31.69 -20.66
N LEU A 281 7.27 -31.37 -20.51
CA LEU A 281 6.61 -31.24 -19.20
C LEU A 281 5.66 -32.42 -18.93
N GLU A 282 5.50 -32.77 -17.65
CA GLU A 282 4.64 -33.89 -17.23
C GLU A 282 3.14 -33.59 -17.35
N ASN A 283 2.72 -32.39 -16.95
CA ASN A 283 1.31 -32.03 -16.78
C ASN A 283 0.81 -30.94 -17.72
N GLY A 284 1.64 -29.97 -18.08
CA GLY A 284 1.34 -28.93 -19.07
C GLY A 284 0.26 -27.92 -18.68
N HIS A 285 -0.11 -27.86 -17.39
CA HIS A 285 -0.99 -26.84 -16.84
C HIS A 285 -0.26 -25.49 -16.75
N VAL A 286 -1.03 -24.41 -16.55
CA VAL A 286 -0.49 -23.07 -16.33
C VAL A 286 -0.99 -22.56 -14.97
N VAL A 287 -0.07 -22.05 -14.16
CA VAL A 287 -0.36 -21.31 -12.92
C VAL A 287 -0.19 -19.83 -13.22
N GLU A 288 -1.30 -19.10 -13.26
CA GLU A 288 -1.34 -17.67 -13.56
C GLU A 288 -1.28 -16.86 -12.27
N VAL A 289 -0.33 -15.93 -12.18
CA VAL A 289 -0.09 -15.08 -11.00
C VAL A 289 0.27 -13.65 -11.39
N ASP A 290 0.09 -12.75 -10.43
CA ASP A 290 0.43 -11.33 -10.48
C ASP A 290 1.41 -10.97 -9.34
N ARG A 291 1.69 -9.67 -9.14
CA ARG A 291 2.47 -9.18 -8.00
C ARG A 291 1.87 -9.56 -6.65
N THR A 292 0.55 -9.50 -6.46
CA THR A 292 -0.09 -9.77 -5.15
C THR A 292 -0.06 -11.25 -4.75
N SER A 293 -0.05 -12.14 -5.74
CA SER A 293 0.11 -13.59 -5.55
C SER A 293 1.51 -14.00 -5.08
N LEU A 294 2.55 -13.24 -5.45
CA LEU A 294 3.96 -13.53 -5.16
C LEU A 294 4.48 -12.82 -3.90
N ILE A 295 4.00 -11.60 -3.62
CA ILE A 295 4.55 -10.73 -2.57
C ILE A 295 3.77 -10.79 -1.28
N GLY A 296 4.49 -10.81 -0.15
CA GLY A 296 3.96 -10.68 1.19
C GLY A 296 3.47 -9.28 1.53
N GLU A 297 2.52 -9.18 2.45
CA GLU A 297 2.28 -7.93 3.19
C GLU A 297 3.28 -7.81 4.35
N TYR A 298 3.84 -8.94 4.80
CA TYR A 298 4.82 -9.03 5.89
C TYR A 298 6.17 -9.59 5.41
N ILE A 299 7.23 -9.29 6.17
CA ILE A 299 8.60 -9.72 5.87
C ILE A 299 8.72 -11.24 5.94
N GLY A 300 9.38 -11.84 4.94
CA GLY A 300 9.58 -13.29 4.80
C GLY A 300 8.35 -14.06 4.27
N GLU A 301 7.16 -13.45 4.26
CA GLU A 301 5.95 -14.05 3.68
C GLU A 301 6.07 -14.19 2.14
N THR A 302 6.70 -13.20 1.48
CA THR A 302 7.05 -13.20 0.04
C THR A 302 7.74 -14.49 -0.39
N ALA A 303 8.73 -14.95 0.38
CA ALA A 303 9.47 -16.16 0.06
C ALA A 303 8.56 -17.39 0.11
N GLN A 304 7.68 -17.49 1.11
CA GLN A 304 6.72 -18.58 1.25
C GLN A 304 5.63 -18.56 0.16
N LYS A 305 5.12 -17.37 -0.20
CA LYS A 305 4.17 -17.17 -1.30
C LYS A 305 4.76 -17.58 -2.65
N THR A 306 5.93 -17.04 -2.98
CA THR A 306 6.65 -17.34 -4.23
C THR A 306 6.99 -18.82 -4.34
N GLU A 307 7.54 -19.43 -3.27
CA GLU A 307 7.85 -20.86 -3.22
C GLU A 307 6.59 -21.73 -3.39
N LYS A 308 5.48 -21.39 -2.72
CA LYS A 308 4.20 -22.10 -2.84
C LYS A 308 3.65 -22.07 -4.27
N VAL A 309 3.73 -20.93 -4.94
CA VAL A 309 3.32 -20.74 -6.34
C VAL A 309 4.22 -21.56 -7.29
N ILE A 310 5.54 -21.55 -7.10
CA ILE A 310 6.48 -22.35 -7.90
C ILE A 310 6.19 -23.85 -7.74
N ASN A 311 5.94 -24.32 -6.52
CA ASN A 311 5.60 -25.73 -6.27
C ASN A 311 4.26 -26.14 -6.92
N GLN A 312 3.31 -25.23 -7.11
CA GLN A 312 2.10 -25.48 -7.90
C GLN A 312 2.37 -25.54 -9.41
N ALA A 313 3.40 -24.82 -9.90
CA ALA A 313 3.78 -24.79 -11.31
C ALA A 313 4.65 -25.99 -11.75
N LEU A 314 5.13 -26.83 -10.81
CA LEU A 314 5.91 -28.04 -11.14
C LEU A 314 5.12 -29.00 -12.04
N GLY A 315 5.76 -29.44 -13.13
CA GLY A 315 5.12 -30.19 -14.22
C GLY A 315 4.37 -29.32 -15.23
N GLY A 316 4.37 -28.00 -15.08
CA GLY A 316 3.60 -27.04 -15.88
C GLY A 316 4.38 -25.74 -16.15
N ILE A 317 3.64 -24.64 -16.35
CA ILE A 317 4.16 -23.30 -16.61
C ILE A 317 3.74 -22.36 -15.48
N LEU A 318 4.68 -21.55 -14.99
CA LEU A 318 4.41 -20.38 -14.16
C LEU A 318 4.25 -19.15 -15.07
N PHE A 319 3.05 -18.60 -15.18
CA PHE A 319 2.76 -17.38 -15.96
C PHE A 319 2.62 -16.18 -15.03
N ILE A 320 3.52 -15.21 -15.16
CA ILE A 320 3.57 -13.99 -14.34
C ILE A 320 3.09 -12.82 -15.20
N ASP A 321 1.88 -12.32 -14.95
CA ASP A 321 1.34 -11.15 -15.66
C ASP A 321 1.83 -9.84 -15.03
N GLU A 322 1.96 -8.81 -15.87
CA GLU A 322 2.63 -7.54 -15.57
C GLU A 322 3.95 -7.72 -14.77
N ALA A 323 4.82 -8.65 -15.20
CA ALA A 323 6.01 -9.08 -14.46
C ALA A 323 6.98 -7.93 -14.12
N TYR A 324 7.07 -6.91 -14.97
CA TYR A 324 7.80 -5.66 -14.70
C TYR A 324 7.39 -5.02 -13.37
N SER A 325 6.13 -5.17 -12.95
CA SER A 325 5.58 -4.57 -11.73
C SER A 325 6.23 -5.09 -10.45
N LEU A 326 6.93 -6.23 -10.49
CA LEU A 326 7.77 -6.72 -9.38
C LEU A 326 8.89 -5.71 -9.07
N LYS A 327 9.52 -5.11 -10.09
CA LYS A 327 10.54 -4.08 -9.92
C LYS A 327 9.93 -2.68 -9.94
N ARG A 328 10.30 -1.85 -8.96
CA ARG A 328 9.90 -0.42 -8.87
C ARG A 328 11.09 0.41 -8.39
N ASP A 329 11.56 1.33 -9.21
CA ASP A 329 12.85 2.03 -9.00
C ASP A 329 12.88 3.04 -7.84
N LYS A 330 11.80 3.19 -7.07
CA LYS A 330 11.65 4.22 -6.01
C LYS A 330 10.82 3.78 -4.78
N SER A 331 10.70 2.48 -4.49
CA SER A 331 10.01 1.99 -3.28
C SER A 331 10.96 1.23 -2.36
N SER A 332 11.05 1.64 -1.10
CA SER A 332 11.91 1.06 -0.06
C SER A 332 11.39 -0.28 0.50
N GLN A 333 11.06 -1.22 -0.38
CA GLN A 333 10.55 -2.56 -0.03
C GLN A 333 11.01 -3.59 -1.07
N ASP A 334 12.06 -4.35 -0.74
CA ASP A 334 12.75 -5.28 -1.66
C ASP A 334 12.00 -6.59 -1.96
N PHE A 335 10.77 -6.77 -1.45
CA PHE A 335 9.95 -7.97 -1.68
C PHE A 335 9.78 -8.32 -3.17
N GLY A 336 9.81 -7.33 -4.05
CA GLY A 336 9.79 -7.57 -5.50
C GLY A 336 11.05 -8.26 -6.02
N GLN A 337 12.22 -7.90 -5.48
CA GLN A 337 13.50 -8.51 -5.85
C GLN A 337 13.67 -9.89 -5.18
N GLU A 338 13.25 -10.03 -3.92
CA GLU A 338 13.18 -11.31 -3.19
C GLU A 338 12.39 -12.38 -3.98
N ALA A 339 11.24 -12.03 -4.55
CA ALA A 339 10.47 -12.92 -5.41
C ALA A 339 11.22 -13.29 -6.71
N ILE A 340 11.84 -12.31 -7.38
CA ILE A 340 12.62 -12.51 -8.61
C ILE A 340 13.79 -13.48 -8.38
N ASP A 341 14.56 -13.28 -7.31
CA ASP A 341 15.75 -14.07 -7.04
C ASP A 341 15.41 -15.53 -6.65
N ILE A 342 14.29 -15.74 -5.95
CA ILE A 342 13.74 -17.08 -5.69
C ILE A 342 13.32 -17.75 -7.00
N ILE A 343 12.62 -17.06 -7.90
CA ILE A 343 12.23 -17.61 -9.22
C ILE A 343 13.47 -18.00 -10.03
N ILE A 344 14.48 -17.11 -10.10
CA ILE A 344 15.76 -17.35 -10.79
C ILE A 344 16.46 -18.59 -10.23
N LYS A 345 16.51 -18.74 -8.90
CA LYS A 345 17.09 -19.91 -8.22
C LYS A 345 16.32 -21.19 -8.52
N ARG A 346 14.98 -21.18 -8.43
CA ARG A 346 14.16 -22.39 -8.65
C ARG A 346 14.14 -22.85 -10.10
N ILE A 347 14.27 -21.95 -11.08
CA ILE A 347 14.55 -22.32 -12.49
C ILE A 347 15.81 -23.21 -12.59
N GLU A 348 16.78 -23.03 -11.70
CA GLU A 348 18.00 -23.85 -11.68
C GLU A 348 17.91 -25.11 -10.82
N ASP A 349 17.26 -25.06 -9.67
CA ASP A 349 17.01 -26.22 -8.81
C ASP A 349 16.10 -27.27 -9.51
N TYR A 350 15.20 -26.80 -10.38
CA TYR A 350 14.14 -27.60 -11.01
C TYR A 350 14.18 -27.54 -12.55
N LYS A 351 15.39 -27.54 -13.13
CA LYS A 351 15.63 -27.64 -14.60
C LYS A 351 14.79 -28.76 -15.23
N ASP A 352 14.22 -28.46 -16.40
CA ASP A 352 13.32 -29.31 -17.20
C ASP A 352 12.03 -29.80 -16.46
N LYS A 353 11.71 -29.30 -15.25
CA LYS A 353 10.47 -29.67 -14.50
C LYS A 353 9.34 -28.66 -14.62
N PHE A 354 9.66 -27.38 -14.82
CA PHE A 354 8.69 -26.31 -15.08
C PHE A 354 9.36 -25.20 -15.89
N PHE A 355 8.57 -24.36 -16.53
CA PHE A 355 9.05 -23.16 -17.23
C PHE A 355 8.32 -21.91 -16.76
N VAL A 356 8.97 -20.75 -16.88
CA VAL A 356 8.40 -19.46 -16.50
C VAL A 356 8.13 -18.62 -17.76
N ILE A 357 6.93 -18.04 -17.83
CA ILE A 357 6.56 -17.02 -18.81
C ILE A 357 6.37 -15.70 -18.08
N ALA A 358 7.20 -14.70 -18.39
CA ALA A 358 7.06 -13.34 -17.87
C ALA A 358 6.34 -12.47 -18.91
N ALA A 359 5.21 -11.86 -18.55
CA ALA A 359 4.36 -11.11 -19.48
C ALA A 359 4.26 -9.62 -19.10
N GLY A 360 4.10 -8.74 -20.10
CA GLY A 360 3.91 -7.31 -19.86
C GLY A 360 3.96 -6.45 -21.12
N TYR A 361 3.99 -5.13 -20.95
CA TYR A 361 4.13 -4.16 -22.04
C TYR A 361 5.61 -4.08 -22.49
N PRO A 362 5.90 -3.83 -23.79
CA PRO A 362 7.27 -3.91 -24.32
C PRO A 362 8.32 -3.09 -23.56
N GLU A 363 8.12 -1.78 -23.40
CA GLU A 363 9.08 -0.86 -22.76
C GLU A 363 9.31 -1.15 -21.26
N PRO A 364 8.27 -1.32 -20.41
CA PRO A 364 8.47 -1.74 -19.02
C PRO A 364 9.18 -3.10 -18.89
N MET A 365 8.90 -4.05 -19.79
CA MET A 365 9.56 -5.36 -19.78
C MET A 365 11.04 -5.28 -20.19
N GLU A 366 11.42 -4.44 -21.14
CA GLU A 366 12.84 -4.24 -21.49
C GLU A 366 13.66 -3.73 -20.29
N ASN A 367 13.09 -2.81 -19.51
CA ASN A 367 13.70 -2.31 -18.28
C ASN A 367 13.76 -3.38 -17.16
N PHE A 368 12.79 -4.29 -17.10
CA PHE A 368 12.79 -5.44 -16.19
C PHE A 368 13.87 -6.46 -16.56
N ILE A 369 13.97 -6.84 -17.84
CA ILE A 369 14.94 -7.84 -18.34
C ILE A 369 16.38 -7.38 -18.14
N ASN A 370 16.65 -6.11 -18.46
CA ASN A 370 18.00 -5.55 -18.36
C ASN A 370 18.44 -5.25 -16.92
N SER A 371 17.55 -5.35 -15.92
CA SER A 371 17.87 -5.00 -14.54
C SER A 371 18.64 -6.07 -13.76
N ASN A 372 18.53 -7.34 -14.14
CA ASN A 372 19.19 -8.45 -13.46
C ASN A 372 19.78 -9.41 -14.52
N PRO A 373 21.12 -9.59 -14.59
CA PRO A 373 21.75 -10.52 -15.53
C PRO A 373 21.23 -11.96 -15.43
N GLY A 374 20.70 -12.35 -14.27
CA GLY A 374 20.06 -13.64 -14.02
C GLY A 374 18.77 -13.84 -14.81
N LEU A 375 17.98 -12.78 -15.03
CA LEU A 375 16.81 -12.80 -15.92
C LEU A 375 17.26 -12.93 -17.38
N LYS A 376 18.12 -12.01 -17.83
CA LYS A 376 18.58 -11.94 -19.23
C LYS A 376 19.31 -13.20 -19.72
N SER A 377 19.86 -14.00 -18.81
CA SER A 377 20.50 -15.30 -19.12
C SER A 377 19.55 -16.51 -19.07
N ARG A 378 18.43 -16.44 -18.34
CA ARG A 378 17.46 -17.56 -18.19
C ARG A 378 16.22 -17.44 -19.07
N PHE A 379 15.90 -16.25 -19.54
CA PHE A 379 14.77 -15.96 -20.43
C PHE A 379 15.26 -15.62 -21.84
N THR A 380 15.51 -16.64 -22.65
CA THR A 380 16.15 -16.51 -23.97
C THR A 380 15.17 -16.15 -25.10
N HIS A 381 13.89 -16.48 -24.97
CA HIS A 381 12.90 -16.35 -26.05
C HIS A 381 11.90 -15.22 -25.78
N HIS A 382 11.74 -14.34 -26.76
CA HIS A 382 10.88 -13.16 -26.69
C HIS A 382 9.82 -13.25 -27.78
N PHE A 383 8.55 -13.13 -27.39
CA PHE A 383 7.39 -13.29 -28.26
C PHE A 383 6.54 -12.03 -28.21
N TYR A 384 6.35 -11.41 -29.36
CA TYR A 384 5.57 -10.18 -29.52
C TYR A 384 4.12 -10.50 -29.86
N PHE A 385 3.21 -9.82 -29.18
CA PHE A 385 1.76 -9.94 -29.32
C PHE A 385 1.24 -8.60 -29.83
N ASP A 386 1.24 -8.49 -31.16
CA ASP A 386 0.73 -7.34 -31.91
C ASP A 386 -0.73 -7.02 -31.53
N ASP A 387 -1.13 -5.74 -31.62
CA ASP A 387 -2.53 -5.34 -31.44
C ASP A 387 -3.39 -5.82 -32.62
N TYR A 388 -4.63 -6.21 -32.34
CA TYR A 388 -5.55 -6.69 -33.37
C TYR A 388 -6.12 -5.52 -34.20
N ASN A 389 -6.26 -5.73 -35.51
CA ASN A 389 -6.96 -4.76 -36.38
C ASN A 389 -8.49 -4.90 -36.26
N SER A 390 -9.25 -3.93 -36.77
CA SER A 390 -10.72 -3.85 -36.66
C SER A 390 -11.46 -5.10 -37.11
N ASN A 391 -10.96 -5.79 -38.15
CA ASN A 391 -11.58 -7.03 -38.65
C ASN A 391 -11.35 -8.20 -37.68
N GLU A 392 -10.13 -8.32 -37.15
CA GLU A 392 -9.79 -9.31 -36.11
C GLU A 392 -10.57 -9.04 -34.81
N LEU A 393 -10.74 -7.77 -34.43
CA LEU A 393 -11.55 -7.37 -33.28
C LEU A 393 -13.04 -7.70 -33.47
N ALA A 394 -13.59 -7.49 -34.68
CA ALA A 394 -14.95 -7.88 -35.02
C ALA A 394 -15.12 -9.41 -35.07
N GLU A 395 -14.11 -10.15 -35.55
CA GLU A 395 -14.09 -11.62 -35.49
C GLU A 395 -14.06 -12.14 -34.05
N ILE A 396 -13.29 -11.51 -33.16
CA ILE A 396 -13.29 -11.82 -31.71
C ILE A 396 -14.68 -11.53 -31.09
N PHE A 397 -15.38 -10.48 -31.54
CA PHE A 397 -16.76 -10.21 -31.11
C PHE A 397 -17.73 -11.30 -31.60
N ARG A 398 -17.60 -11.76 -32.85
CA ARG A 398 -18.36 -12.89 -33.40
C ARG A 398 -18.11 -14.16 -32.58
N ILE A 399 -16.86 -14.51 -32.29
CA ILE A 399 -16.50 -15.69 -31.50
C ILE A 399 -17.09 -15.64 -30.08
N PHE A 400 -17.10 -14.48 -29.42
CA PHE A 400 -17.79 -14.33 -28.12
C PHE A 400 -19.32 -14.46 -28.26
N SER A 401 -19.90 -13.95 -29.34
CA SER A 401 -21.33 -14.04 -29.63
C SER A 401 -21.78 -15.48 -29.87
N GLU A 402 -21.13 -16.18 -30.81
CA GLU A 402 -21.43 -17.58 -31.18
C GLU A 402 -21.28 -18.53 -29.99
N LYS A 403 -20.25 -18.34 -29.16
CA LYS A 403 -20.03 -19.12 -27.93
C LYS A 403 -21.19 -19.03 -26.93
N GLU A 404 -21.88 -17.89 -26.89
CA GLU A 404 -23.09 -17.68 -26.08
C GLU A 404 -24.40 -17.80 -26.90
N LYS A 405 -24.32 -18.24 -28.17
CA LYS A 405 -25.44 -18.40 -29.13
C LYS A 405 -26.12 -17.10 -29.59
N TYR A 406 -25.47 -15.96 -29.41
CA TYR A 406 -25.89 -14.69 -30.02
C TYR A 406 -25.49 -14.62 -31.50
N THR A 407 -26.24 -13.84 -32.26
CA THR A 407 -25.99 -13.54 -33.69
C THR A 407 -25.91 -12.03 -33.88
N LEU A 408 -25.13 -11.58 -34.85
CA LEU A 408 -25.17 -10.20 -35.35
C LEU A 408 -25.90 -10.21 -36.70
N ASN A 409 -26.61 -9.13 -37.03
CA ASN A 409 -26.99 -8.89 -38.42
C ASN A 409 -25.89 -8.13 -39.18
N GLU A 410 -25.90 -8.23 -40.52
CA GLU A 410 -24.86 -7.62 -41.38
C GLU A 410 -24.65 -6.11 -41.14
N LYS A 411 -25.71 -5.40 -40.69
CA LYS A 411 -25.64 -3.97 -40.40
C LYS A 411 -24.92 -3.71 -39.08
N ALA A 412 -25.19 -4.52 -38.05
CA ALA A 412 -24.51 -4.47 -36.76
C ALA A 412 -23.03 -4.82 -36.90
N GLU A 413 -22.68 -5.79 -37.75
CA GLU A 413 -21.28 -6.15 -38.01
C GLU A 413 -20.51 -5.03 -38.74
N LYS A 414 -21.09 -4.43 -39.79
CA LYS A 414 -20.47 -3.29 -40.49
C LYS A 414 -20.27 -2.09 -39.56
N PHE A 415 -21.31 -1.73 -38.80
CA PHE A 415 -21.21 -0.67 -37.81
C PHE A 415 -20.18 -0.96 -36.70
N LEU A 416 -20.04 -2.23 -36.29
CA LEU A 416 -19.01 -2.66 -35.34
C LEU A 416 -17.59 -2.44 -35.91
N ILE A 417 -17.36 -2.73 -37.19
CA ILE A 417 -16.07 -2.45 -37.84
C ILE A 417 -15.84 -0.93 -37.92
N GLU A 418 -16.83 -0.14 -38.36
CA GLU A 418 -16.75 1.32 -38.46
C GLU A 418 -16.36 2.01 -37.13
N ILE A 419 -16.92 1.57 -35.99
CA ILE A 419 -16.54 2.12 -34.67
C ILE A 419 -15.20 1.60 -34.16
N LEU A 420 -14.71 0.47 -34.67
CA LEU A 420 -13.39 -0.08 -34.32
C LEU A 420 -12.27 0.53 -35.15
N ASP A 421 -12.49 0.84 -36.43
CA ASP A 421 -11.58 1.67 -37.24
C ASP A 421 -11.42 3.04 -36.58
N SER A 422 -12.55 3.69 -36.24
CA SER A 422 -12.58 4.96 -35.50
C SER A 422 -11.94 4.88 -34.10
N LEU A 423 -11.89 3.70 -33.49
CA LEU A 423 -11.19 3.48 -32.22
C LEU A 423 -9.67 3.45 -32.41
N ILE A 424 -9.19 2.68 -33.39
CA ILE A 424 -7.76 2.51 -33.65
C ILE A 424 -7.16 3.83 -34.15
N ASP A 425 -7.83 4.53 -35.09
CA ASP A 425 -7.38 5.83 -35.62
C ASP A 425 -7.26 6.93 -34.55
N ASN A 426 -7.96 6.81 -33.42
CA ASN A 426 -7.99 7.81 -32.35
C ASN A 426 -7.32 7.34 -31.04
N THR A 427 -6.51 6.27 -31.07
CA THR A 427 -5.76 5.80 -29.88
C THR A 427 -4.32 5.43 -30.20
N ASP A 428 -3.40 5.69 -29.27
CA ASP A 428 -1.98 5.32 -29.36
C ASP A 428 -1.76 3.80 -29.13
N GLY A 429 -2.54 2.95 -29.81
CA GLY A 429 -2.55 1.47 -29.68
C GLY A 429 -3.11 0.90 -28.37
N SER A 430 -3.13 1.68 -27.28
CA SER A 430 -3.45 1.21 -25.92
C SER A 430 -4.96 1.06 -25.62
N PHE A 431 -5.72 0.43 -26.51
CA PHE A 431 -7.18 0.31 -26.40
C PHE A 431 -7.67 -0.98 -25.71
N GLY A 432 -6.80 -1.97 -25.52
CA GLY A 432 -7.10 -3.17 -24.71
C GLY A 432 -7.75 -4.36 -25.44
N ASN A 433 -7.75 -4.38 -26.77
CA ASN A 433 -7.94 -5.59 -27.60
C ASN A 433 -9.17 -6.45 -27.20
N ALA A 434 -9.00 -7.78 -27.08
CA ALA A 434 -10.08 -8.69 -26.74
C ALA A 434 -10.72 -8.43 -25.37
N ARG A 435 -10.06 -7.67 -24.46
CA ARG A 435 -10.64 -7.24 -23.19
C ARG A 435 -11.66 -6.11 -23.40
N PHE A 436 -11.37 -5.17 -24.29
CA PHE A 436 -12.35 -4.16 -24.74
C PHE A 436 -13.53 -4.83 -25.46
N ILE A 437 -13.26 -5.73 -26.40
CA ILE A 437 -14.31 -6.44 -27.16
C ILE A 437 -15.24 -7.27 -26.25
N ARG A 438 -14.69 -7.93 -25.22
CA ARG A 438 -15.49 -8.63 -24.21
C ARG A 438 -16.40 -7.68 -23.42
N ASN A 439 -15.94 -6.47 -23.13
CA ASN A 439 -16.73 -5.44 -22.47
C ASN A 439 -17.84 -4.91 -23.38
N LEU A 440 -17.51 -4.58 -24.64
CA LEU A 440 -18.47 -4.13 -25.65
C LEU A 440 -19.57 -5.17 -25.92
N PHE A 441 -19.21 -6.46 -26.01
CA PHE A 441 -20.17 -7.55 -26.11
C PHE A 441 -21.05 -7.68 -24.85
N SER A 442 -20.46 -7.55 -23.66
CA SER A 442 -21.19 -7.63 -22.38
C SER A 442 -22.22 -6.49 -22.24
N GLU A 443 -21.85 -5.27 -22.59
CA GLU A 443 -22.78 -4.13 -22.64
C GLU A 443 -23.80 -4.27 -23.77
N SER A 444 -23.42 -4.80 -24.94
CA SER A 444 -24.37 -5.06 -26.04
C SER A 444 -25.48 -6.04 -25.64
N LYS A 445 -25.17 -7.05 -24.81
CA LYS A 445 -26.18 -7.94 -24.20
C LYS A 445 -27.10 -7.19 -23.22
N ILE A 446 -26.58 -6.20 -22.48
CA ILE A 446 -27.39 -5.36 -21.59
C ILE A 446 -28.36 -4.49 -22.41
N GLU A 447 -27.89 -3.83 -23.47
CA GLU A 447 -28.75 -3.01 -24.33
C GLU A 447 -29.79 -3.84 -25.11
N LEU A 448 -29.39 -5.02 -25.64
CA LEU A 448 -30.31 -5.99 -26.21
C LEU A 448 -31.40 -6.39 -25.22
N SER A 449 -31.07 -6.65 -23.95
CA SER A 449 -32.06 -7.04 -22.94
C SER A 449 -33.07 -5.94 -22.63
N LYS A 450 -32.66 -4.66 -22.64
CA LYS A 450 -33.58 -3.51 -22.56
C LYS A 450 -34.49 -3.46 -23.79
N ARG A 451 -33.91 -3.53 -25.00
CA ARG A 451 -34.65 -3.53 -26.27
C ARG A 451 -35.71 -4.62 -26.28
N TYR A 452 -35.33 -5.86 -25.94
CA TYR A 452 -36.24 -7.01 -25.89
C TYR A 452 -37.37 -6.83 -24.87
N HIS A 453 -37.09 -6.23 -23.71
CA HIS A 453 -38.11 -5.95 -22.70
C HIS A 453 -39.10 -4.84 -23.14
N SER A 454 -38.67 -3.92 -24.01
CA SER A 454 -39.51 -2.89 -24.62
C SER A 454 -40.27 -3.30 -25.89
N LEU A 455 -40.12 -4.52 -26.38
CA LEU A 455 -40.91 -5.04 -27.51
C LEU A 455 -42.35 -5.37 -27.09
N ASP A 456 -43.29 -5.34 -28.02
CA ASP A 456 -44.63 -5.90 -27.82
C ASP A 456 -44.58 -7.45 -27.72
N ASP A 457 -45.56 -8.06 -27.06
CA ASP A 457 -45.54 -9.51 -26.78
C ASP A 457 -45.57 -10.39 -28.05
N GLU A 458 -46.09 -9.89 -29.17
CA GLU A 458 -46.05 -10.57 -30.47
C GLU A 458 -44.63 -10.58 -31.09
N GLU A 459 -43.77 -9.63 -30.73
CA GLU A 459 -42.39 -9.53 -31.21
C GLU A 459 -41.36 -10.25 -30.32
N LYS A 460 -41.76 -10.73 -29.14
CA LYS A 460 -40.90 -11.43 -28.16
C LYS A 460 -40.61 -12.89 -28.56
N ASN A 461 -39.83 -13.04 -29.63
CA ASN A 461 -39.46 -14.33 -30.23
C ASN A 461 -37.96 -14.69 -30.04
N PHE A 462 -37.61 -15.95 -30.31
CA PHE A 462 -36.25 -16.49 -30.17
C PHE A 462 -35.20 -15.73 -30.99
N THR A 463 -35.53 -15.21 -32.18
CA THR A 463 -34.59 -14.43 -33.00
C THR A 463 -34.31 -13.09 -32.34
N ASN A 464 -35.34 -12.34 -31.96
CA ASN A 464 -35.19 -11.04 -31.29
C ASN A 464 -34.48 -11.14 -29.93
N LEU A 465 -34.56 -12.30 -29.25
CA LEU A 465 -33.85 -12.59 -28.00
C LEU A 465 -32.35 -12.84 -28.17
N ASN A 466 -31.89 -13.24 -29.36
CA ASN A 466 -30.49 -13.65 -29.61
C ASN A 466 -29.78 -12.84 -30.70
N THR A 467 -30.47 -11.95 -31.43
CA THR A 467 -29.88 -11.11 -32.48
C THR A 467 -29.55 -9.70 -31.96
N ILE A 468 -28.26 -9.37 -31.97
CA ILE A 468 -27.70 -8.05 -31.67
C ILE A 468 -27.85 -7.13 -32.90
N LEU A 469 -28.32 -5.90 -32.66
CA LEU A 469 -28.57 -4.88 -33.66
C LEU A 469 -27.63 -3.67 -33.49
N VAL A 470 -27.53 -2.84 -34.53
CA VAL A 470 -26.76 -1.58 -34.56
C VAL A 470 -26.99 -0.73 -33.31
N ASN A 471 -28.26 -0.52 -32.93
CA ASN A 471 -28.63 0.32 -31.79
C ASN A 471 -28.09 -0.21 -30.45
N ASP A 472 -27.97 -1.55 -30.30
CA ASP A 472 -27.45 -2.16 -29.08
C ASP A 472 -25.96 -1.88 -28.95
N ILE A 473 -25.21 -2.09 -30.04
CA ILE A 473 -23.76 -1.83 -30.13
C ILE A 473 -23.48 -0.33 -29.98
N GLN A 474 -24.28 0.53 -30.62
CA GLN A 474 -24.15 1.99 -30.51
C GLN A 474 -24.37 2.49 -29.07
N SER A 475 -25.39 1.97 -28.39
CA SER A 475 -25.70 2.32 -27.01
C SER A 475 -24.64 1.77 -26.03
N ALA A 476 -24.16 0.54 -26.25
CA ALA A 476 -23.07 -0.07 -25.51
C ALA A 476 -21.75 0.71 -25.67
N TRP A 477 -21.42 1.09 -26.89
CA TRP A 477 -20.26 1.92 -27.23
C TRP A 477 -20.30 3.28 -26.51
N GLN A 478 -21.44 3.99 -26.58
CA GLN A 478 -21.64 5.24 -25.85
C GLN A 478 -21.54 5.04 -24.34
N ASN A 479 -22.12 3.98 -23.79
CA ASN A 479 -22.05 3.67 -22.37
C ASN A 479 -20.62 3.37 -21.89
N ILE A 480 -19.80 2.70 -22.70
CA ILE A 480 -18.38 2.45 -22.39
C ILE A 480 -17.58 3.75 -22.43
N HIS A 481 -17.78 4.61 -23.42
CA HIS A 481 -17.13 5.93 -23.46
C HIS A 481 -17.55 6.81 -22.29
N ASN A 482 -18.84 6.81 -21.91
CA ASN A 482 -19.36 7.54 -20.75
C ASN A 482 -18.90 6.98 -19.40
N ARG A 483 -18.44 5.72 -19.33
CA ARG A 483 -17.78 5.13 -18.15
C ARG A 483 -16.28 5.45 -18.12
N ASN A 484 -15.59 5.37 -19.27
CA ASN A 484 -14.18 5.72 -19.39
C ASN A 484 -13.93 7.24 -19.25
N ASN A 485 -14.93 8.08 -19.51
CA ASN A 485 -14.95 9.54 -19.26
C ASN A 485 -14.96 9.93 -17.76
N SER A 486 -14.14 9.26 -16.94
CA SER A 486 -13.85 9.67 -15.55
C SER A 486 -13.17 11.05 -15.47
N ILE A 487 -12.60 11.53 -16.58
CA ILE A 487 -12.06 12.89 -16.76
C ILE A 487 -13.18 13.95 -16.71
N VAL A 488 -14.39 13.63 -17.19
CA VAL A 488 -15.55 14.55 -17.13
C VAL A 488 -16.08 14.63 -15.70
N LYS A 489 -16.31 13.49 -15.05
CA LYS A 489 -16.81 13.43 -13.66
C LYS A 489 -15.84 14.00 -12.61
N SER A 490 -14.53 14.04 -12.90
CA SER A 490 -13.55 14.74 -12.05
C SER A 490 -13.66 16.25 -12.21
N ASN A 491 -13.76 16.75 -13.45
CA ASN A 491 -13.98 18.18 -13.72
C ASN A 491 -15.33 18.66 -13.15
N GLU A 492 -16.44 17.93 -13.34
CA GLU A 492 -17.75 18.25 -12.76
C GLU A 492 -17.73 18.36 -11.23
N LYS A 493 -17.03 17.43 -10.54
CA LYS A 493 -16.86 17.47 -9.08
C LYS A 493 -16.00 18.65 -8.65
N LEU A 494 -14.90 18.90 -9.35
CA LEU A 494 -14.01 20.04 -9.10
C LEU A 494 -14.77 21.37 -9.23
N ASP A 495 -15.50 21.54 -10.34
CA ASP A 495 -16.26 22.76 -10.62
C ASP A 495 -17.45 22.92 -9.66
N ARG A 496 -18.06 21.82 -9.19
CA ARG A 496 -19.01 21.85 -8.07
C ARG A 496 -18.39 22.40 -6.78
N TYR A 497 -17.19 21.97 -6.40
CA TYR A 497 -16.53 22.46 -5.17
C TYR A 497 -16.00 23.90 -5.32
N VAL A 498 -15.54 24.29 -6.51
CA VAL A 498 -15.22 25.68 -6.87
C VAL A 498 -16.45 26.57 -6.71
N ASN A 499 -17.60 26.15 -7.25
CA ASN A 499 -18.86 26.87 -7.09
C ASN A 499 -19.35 26.89 -5.63
N GLU A 500 -19.14 25.81 -4.85
CA GLU A 500 -19.45 25.76 -3.43
C GLU A 500 -18.62 26.79 -2.61
N ILE A 501 -17.37 27.06 -2.99
CA ILE A 501 -16.54 28.13 -2.41
C ILE A 501 -16.94 29.52 -2.91
N ASN A 502 -17.17 29.69 -4.21
CA ASN A 502 -17.51 31.00 -4.78
C ASN A 502 -18.86 31.52 -4.24
N ASN A 503 -19.78 30.61 -3.90
CA ASN A 503 -21.06 30.90 -3.26
C ASN A 503 -20.99 31.07 -1.72
N LEU A 504 -19.81 31.06 -1.10
CA LEU A 504 -19.67 31.47 0.30
C LEU A 504 -19.83 32.99 0.44
N VAL A 505 -20.48 33.41 1.53
CA VAL A 505 -20.63 34.82 1.90
C VAL A 505 -19.26 35.41 2.25
N ALA A 506 -18.96 36.61 1.74
CA ALA A 506 -17.66 37.28 1.88
C ALA A 506 -16.48 36.39 1.42
N LEU A 507 -15.33 36.47 2.10
CA LEU A 507 -14.12 35.65 1.86
C LEU A 507 -13.51 35.85 0.46
N ASP A 508 -13.52 37.06 -0.08
CA ASP A 508 -13.15 37.28 -1.48
C ASP A 508 -11.63 37.09 -1.75
N ASN A 509 -10.76 37.46 -0.80
CA ASN A 509 -9.32 37.13 -0.88
C ASN A 509 -9.06 35.61 -0.87
N VAL A 510 -9.81 34.87 -0.04
CA VAL A 510 -9.78 33.39 -0.01
C VAL A 510 -10.23 32.82 -1.36
N LYS A 511 -11.32 33.33 -1.95
CA LYS A 511 -11.77 32.92 -3.29
C LYS A 511 -10.71 33.20 -4.36
N ILE A 512 -10.02 34.35 -4.29
CA ILE A 512 -8.95 34.70 -5.24
C ILE A 512 -7.77 33.71 -5.13
N THR A 513 -7.24 33.45 -3.93
CA THR A 513 -6.18 32.46 -3.73
C THR A 513 -6.63 31.05 -4.16
N PHE A 514 -7.85 30.66 -3.80
CA PHE A 514 -8.40 29.35 -4.17
C PHE A 514 -8.49 29.15 -5.69
N ASN A 515 -9.14 30.07 -6.40
CA ASN A 515 -9.30 29.99 -7.85
C ASN A 515 -7.96 30.09 -8.60
N LYS A 516 -6.97 30.81 -8.05
CA LYS A 516 -5.58 30.81 -8.55
C LYS A 516 -4.95 29.42 -8.47
N ILE A 517 -5.09 28.71 -7.36
CA ILE A 517 -4.55 27.34 -7.20
C ILE A 517 -5.30 26.35 -8.10
N ILE A 518 -6.64 26.41 -8.18
CA ILE A 518 -7.40 25.52 -9.06
C ILE A 518 -7.08 25.78 -10.54
N SER A 519 -6.93 27.04 -10.96
CA SER A 519 -6.49 27.39 -12.32
C SER A 519 -5.08 26.85 -12.61
N SER A 520 -4.18 26.97 -11.63
CA SER A 520 -2.81 26.42 -11.69
C SER A 520 -2.80 24.90 -11.87
N ILE A 521 -3.69 24.18 -11.18
CA ILE A 521 -3.88 22.72 -11.31
C ILE A 521 -4.48 22.35 -12.68
N LYS A 522 -5.50 23.08 -13.16
CA LYS A 522 -6.11 22.88 -14.48
C LYS A 522 -5.07 23.05 -15.60
N VAL A 523 -4.16 24.03 -15.48
CA VAL A 523 -3.06 24.25 -16.44
C VAL A 523 -2.04 23.11 -16.42
N ASP A 524 -1.68 22.55 -15.27
CA ASP A 524 -0.74 21.42 -15.23
C ASP A 524 -1.35 20.14 -15.81
N LYS A 525 -2.64 19.90 -15.58
CA LYS A 525 -3.40 18.82 -16.23
C LYS A 525 -3.31 18.95 -17.76
N LEU A 526 -3.66 20.12 -18.30
CA LEU A 526 -3.56 20.44 -19.75
C LEU A 526 -2.13 20.36 -20.31
N LYS A 527 -1.09 20.49 -19.47
CA LYS A 527 0.31 20.26 -19.87
C LYS A 527 0.64 18.77 -19.92
N SER A 528 0.27 18.00 -18.90
CA SER A 528 0.47 16.54 -18.87
C SER A 528 -0.29 15.82 -20.00
N GLU A 529 -1.49 16.28 -20.33
CA GLU A 529 -2.31 15.81 -21.47
C GLU A 529 -1.68 16.12 -22.85
N ARG A 530 -0.54 16.83 -22.89
CA ARG A 530 0.21 17.20 -24.11
C ARG A 530 1.70 16.83 -24.01
N SER A 531 2.08 16.01 -23.03
CA SER A 531 3.47 15.65 -22.73
C SER A 531 4.41 16.85 -22.48
N ILE A 532 3.86 17.99 -22.05
CA ILE A 532 4.61 19.19 -21.69
C ILE A 532 4.98 19.10 -20.21
N SER A 533 6.26 19.28 -19.88
CA SER A 533 6.72 19.29 -18.49
C SER A 533 6.16 20.49 -17.70
N SER A 534 5.69 20.20 -16.48
CA SER A 534 5.27 21.20 -15.49
C SER A 534 6.24 21.20 -14.30
N ILE A 535 6.62 22.39 -13.82
CA ILE A 535 7.28 22.52 -12.52
C ILE A 535 6.32 21.97 -11.45
N HIS A 536 6.80 21.06 -10.60
CA HIS A 536 6.05 20.53 -9.47
C HIS A 536 5.68 21.66 -8.48
N LYS A 537 4.48 21.61 -7.91
CA LYS A 537 3.91 22.71 -7.10
C LYS A 537 3.45 22.20 -5.75
N ILE A 538 3.86 22.91 -4.72
CA ILE A 538 3.51 22.64 -3.34
C ILE A 538 2.12 23.26 -3.04
N TYR A 539 1.18 22.45 -2.55
CA TYR A 539 -0.19 22.88 -2.22
C TYR A 539 -0.37 23.27 -0.74
N ASN A 540 0.66 23.07 0.09
CA ASN A 540 0.68 23.49 1.48
C ASN A 540 0.34 24.99 1.61
N SER A 541 -0.46 25.33 2.62
CA SER A 541 -1.09 26.63 2.73
C SER A 541 -1.05 27.23 4.14
N ILE A 542 -0.98 28.55 4.23
CA ILE A 542 -1.13 29.29 5.49
C ILE A 542 -2.48 30.00 5.48
N PHE A 543 -3.28 29.79 6.52
CA PHE A 543 -4.60 30.41 6.72
C PHE A 543 -4.49 31.46 7.82
N ILE A 544 -4.35 32.73 7.43
CA ILE A 544 -4.35 33.87 8.35
C ILE A 544 -5.82 34.21 8.65
N ALA A 545 -6.28 33.91 9.86
CA ALA A 545 -7.69 34.00 10.20
C ALA A 545 -7.95 34.28 11.69
N GLU A 546 -8.98 35.06 11.98
CA GLU A 546 -9.54 35.14 13.33
C GLU A 546 -10.40 33.89 13.64
N PRO A 547 -10.51 33.48 14.91
CA PRO A 547 -11.37 32.37 15.31
C PRO A 547 -12.81 32.45 14.77
N GLY A 548 -13.27 31.34 14.19
CA GLY A 548 -14.61 31.25 13.60
C GLY A 548 -14.78 31.90 12.22
N SER A 549 -13.69 32.32 11.56
CA SER A 549 -13.76 32.92 10.21
C SER A 549 -14.13 31.95 9.08
N GLY A 550 -14.18 30.64 9.35
CA GLY A 550 -14.59 29.61 8.37
C GLY A 550 -13.47 28.71 7.84
N THR A 551 -12.28 28.73 8.46
CA THR A 551 -11.09 27.95 8.11
C THR A 551 -11.39 26.48 7.79
N SER A 552 -11.99 25.72 8.72
CA SER A 552 -12.32 24.29 8.52
C SER A 552 -13.29 24.03 7.36
N THR A 553 -14.13 25.00 6.98
CA THR A 553 -15.02 24.88 5.81
C THR A 553 -14.22 24.99 4.51
N VAL A 554 -13.34 25.98 4.42
CA VAL A 554 -12.48 26.21 3.24
C VAL A 554 -11.46 25.08 3.10
N ALA A 555 -10.81 24.67 4.18
CA ALA A 555 -9.86 23.54 4.21
C ALA A 555 -10.50 22.24 3.70
N ARG A 556 -11.76 21.98 4.08
CA ARG A 556 -12.53 20.79 3.66
C ARG A 556 -12.89 20.82 2.18
N LEU A 557 -13.16 22.01 1.63
CA LEU A 557 -13.45 22.19 0.20
C LEU A 557 -12.16 22.16 -0.64
N PHE A 558 -11.03 22.59 -0.07
CA PHE A 558 -9.70 22.41 -0.66
C PHE A 558 -9.29 20.93 -0.72
N ALA A 559 -9.43 20.17 0.37
CA ALA A 559 -9.15 18.73 0.40
C ALA A 559 -9.95 17.94 -0.64
N LYS A 560 -11.27 18.20 -0.72
CA LYS A 560 -12.15 17.65 -1.75
C LYS A 560 -11.71 18.00 -3.17
N SER A 561 -11.21 19.23 -3.40
CA SER A 561 -10.82 19.72 -4.72
C SER A 561 -9.46 19.19 -5.18
N LEU A 562 -8.50 19.03 -4.27
CA LEU A 562 -7.23 18.34 -4.54
C LEU A 562 -7.47 16.87 -4.92
N PHE A 563 -8.36 16.17 -4.20
CA PHE A 563 -8.77 14.81 -4.56
C PHE A 563 -9.54 14.76 -5.90
N ALA A 564 -10.49 15.66 -6.14
CA ALA A 564 -11.22 15.74 -7.42
C ALA A 564 -10.32 16.06 -8.62
N SER A 565 -9.12 16.60 -8.39
CA SER A 565 -8.10 16.87 -9.42
C SER A 565 -6.94 15.86 -9.41
N ASN A 566 -7.09 14.72 -8.72
CA ASN A 566 -6.10 13.65 -8.59
C ASN A 566 -4.73 14.12 -8.02
N LYS A 567 -4.72 15.18 -7.20
CA LYS A 567 -3.55 15.66 -6.44
C LYS A 567 -3.42 15.01 -5.05
N LEU A 568 -4.48 14.37 -4.57
CA LEU A 568 -4.50 13.58 -3.33
C LEU A 568 -5.27 12.27 -3.57
N SER A 569 -4.94 11.21 -2.84
CA SER A 569 -5.49 9.87 -3.03
C SER A 569 -6.74 9.54 -2.19
N LYS A 570 -7.07 10.36 -1.17
CA LYS A 570 -8.26 10.19 -0.31
C LYS A 570 -9.08 11.48 -0.12
N GLY A 571 -8.42 12.63 0.02
CA GLY A 571 -9.09 13.95 0.06
C GLY A 571 -9.88 14.29 1.33
N GLN A 572 -9.64 13.58 2.44
CA GLN A 572 -10.26 13.92 3.72
C GLN A 572 -9.52 15.09 4.38
N LEU A 573 -10.21 15.78 5.28
CA LEU A 573 -9.61 16.77 6.17
C LEU A 573 -9.41 16.13 7.55
N VAL A 574 -8.19 16.17 8.06
CA VAL A 574 -7.83 15.82 9.44
C VAL A 574 -7.48 17.10 10.16
N GLU A 575 -8.23 17.44 11.21
CA GLU A 575 -8.02 18.66 12.00
C GLU A 575 -7.22 18.28 13.27
N ILE A 576 -6.10 18.97 13.51
CA ILE A 576 -5.24 18.82 14.70
C ILE A 576 -5.54 19.98 15.65
N ASP A 577 -5.86 19.62 16.89
CA ASP A 577 -6.22 20.53 17.98
C ASP A 577 -5.06 20.66 18.98
N SER A 578 -5.08 21.72 19.78
CA SER A 578 -3.99 22.14 20.67
C SER A 578 -3.61 21.14 21.76
N SER A 579 -4.52 20.22 22.09
CA SER A 579 -4.30 19.13 23.04
C SER A 579 -3.49 17.95 22.47
N THR A 580 -3.32 17.84 21.14
CA THR A 580 -2.83 16.61 20.47
C THR A 580 -1.44 16.17 20.93
N PHE A 581 -0.54 17.12 21.24
CA PHE A 581 0.81 16.84 21.71
C PHE A 581 1.08 17.34 23.14
N TYR A 582 0.06 17.88 23.82
CA TYR A 582 0.22 18.56 25.10
C TYR A 582 0.43 17.55 26.24
N GLY A 583 1.52 17.71 27.00
CA GLY A 583 1.87 16.84 28.12
C GLY A 583 2.52 15.50 27.75
N LEU A 584 2.77 15.23 26.46
CA LEU A 584 3.55 14.06 26.00
C LEU A 584 5.04 14.21 26.34
N SER A 585 5.76 13.10 26.51
CA SER A 585 7.23 13.16 26.58
C SER A 585 7.83 13.48 25.20
N LYS A 586 9.12 13.84 25.19
CA LYS A 586 9.85 14.10 23.93
C LYS A 586 9.91 12.91 22.98
N ILE A 587 9.79 11.68 23.49
CA ILE A 587 9.78 10.48 22.65
C ILE A 587 8.37 10.25 22.10
N ASP A 588 7.35 10.31 22.97
CA ASP A 588 5.95 10.04 22.60
C ASP A 588 5.42 11.07 21.59
N ALA A 589 5.84 12.34 21.70
CA ALA A 589 5.45 13.38 20.74
C ALA A 589 6.06 13.15 19.33
N TYR A 590 7.28 12.62 19.23
CA TYR A 590 7.84 12.24 17.91
C TYR A 590 7.18 10.98 17.34
N LEU A 591 6.95 9.96 18.18
CA LEU A 591 6.25 8.74 17.77
C LEU A 591 4.80 9.05 17.33
N GLY A 592 4.11 9.96 18.03
CA GLY A 592 2.78 10.45 17.68
C GLY A 592 2.76 11.19 16.33
N ILE A 593 3.78 11.99 16.01
CA ILE A 593 3.95 12.58 14.67
C ILE A 593 4.13 11.48 13.62
N ASP A 594 4.92 10.44 13.91
CA ASP A 594 5.15 9.33 12.97
C ASP A 594 3.92 8.45 12.73
N GLU A 595 3.10 8.20 13.75
CA GLU A 595 1.82 7.53 13.58
C GLU A 595 0.82 8.41 12.81
N LEU A 596 0.72 9.69 13.18
CA LEU A 596 -0.09 10.69 12.48
C LEU A 596 0.22 10.71 10.98
N PHE A 597 1.50 10.79 10.57
CA PHE A 597 1.85 10.83 9.14
C PHE A 597 1.47 9.53 8.38
N LYS A 598 1.42 8.36 9.05
CA LYS A 598 0.86 7.13 8.45
C LYS A 598 -0.65 7.28 8.17
N GLN A 599 -1.40 7.90 9.08
CA GLN A 599 -2.84 8.15 8.94
C GLN A 599 -3.16 9.24 7.91
N LEU A 600 -2.34 10.30 7.86
CA LEU A 600 -2.49 11.46 6.96
C LEU A 600 -2.29 11.12 5.47
N LYS A 601 -1.68 9.99 5.12
CA LYS A 601 -1.38 9.63 3.73
C LYS A 601 -2.63 9.71 2.83
N GLY A 602 -2.59 10.58 1.84
CA GLY A 602 -3.67 10.87 0.89
C GLY A 602 -4.63 12.00 1.29
N ASN A 603 -4.40 12.67 2.41
CA ASN A 603 -5.32 13.65 3.03
C ASN A 603 -4.71 15.06 3.17
N VAL A 604 -5.57 16.01 3.54
CA VAL A 604 -5.16 17.33 4.03
C VAL A 604 -5.13 17.31 5.57
N VAL A 605 -4.07 17.83 6.16
CA VAL A 605 -4.00 18.14 7.59
C VAL A 605 -4.20 19.64 7.81
N LEU A 606 -5.07 20.02 8.75
CA LEU A 606 -5.24 21.38 9.24
C LEU A 606 -4.75 21.43 10.68
N VAL A 607 -3.64 22.14 10.92
CA VAL A 607 -3.17 22.46 12.26
C VAL A 607 -3.76 23.81 12.63
N ASN A 608 -4.72 23.81 13.56
CA ASN A 608 -5.27 25.05 14.13
C ASN A 608 -4.31 25.59 15.19
N ASP A 609 -4.36 26.91 15.43
CA ASP A 609 -3.66 27.63 16.50
C ASP A 609 -2.21 27.14 16.72
N VAL A 610 -1.46 27.04 15.62
CA VAL A 610 -0.19 26.30 15.46
C VAL A 610 0.85 26.62 16.55
N THR A 611 0.89 27.89 16.93
CA THR A 611 1.66 28.45 18.06
C THR A 611 1.41 27.72 19.37
N THR A 612 0.16 27.36 19.67
CA THR A 612 -0.25 26.60 20.86
C THR A 612 -0.21 25.09 20.63
N SER A 613 -0.60 24.62 19.44
CA SER A 613 -0.75 23.19 19.13
C SER A 613 0.56 22.42 18.99
N LEU A 614 1.69 23.12 18.86
CA LEU A 614 3.03 22.54 18.89
C LEU A 614 3.86 23.11 20.07
N GLN A 615 3.19 23.67 21.09
CA GLN A 615 3.82 24.30 22.24
C GLN A 615 4.11 23.30 23.35
N CYS A 616 5.36 22.85 23.39
CA CYS A 616 5.99 22.34 24.61
C CYS A 616 7.04 23.36 25.10
N ASP A 617 7.87 23.01 26.09
CA ASP A 617 8.98 23.86 26.56
C ASP A 617 9.79 24.48 25.41
N LYS A 618 10.30 25.71 25.57
CA LYS A 618 10.83 26.54 24.46
C LYS A 618 11.92 25.89 23.59
N ASN A 619 12.73 24.99 24.14
CA ASN A 619 13.77 24.27 23.37
C ASN A 619 13.27 22.95 22.75
N PHE A 620 12.01 22.59 22.99
CA PHE A 620 11.36 21.34 22.60
C PHE A 620 10.26 21.59 21.56
N SER A 621 9.44 22.64 21.70
CA SER A 621 8.50 23.12 20.67
C SER A 621 9.13 23.19 19.28
N ASP A 622 10.27 23.87 19.20
CA ASP A 622 10.96 24.16 17.94
C ASP A 622 11.47 22.87 17.28
N SER A 623 11.93 21.92 18.11
CA SER A 623 12.37 20.61 17.64
C SER A 623 11.22 19.68 17.21
N LEU A 624 10.00 19.90 17.70
CA LEU A 624 8.80 19.20 17.23
C LEU A 624 8.29 19.78 15.91
N LEU A 625 8.16 21.10 15.81
CA LEU A 625 7.75 21.75 14.56
C LEU A 625 8.76 21.48 13.44
N GLN A 626 10.07 21.54 13.70
CA GLN A 626 11.09 21.14 12.72
C GLN A 626 10.97 19.67 12.31
N TYR A 627 10.61 18.75 13.22
CA TYR A 627 10.37 17.33 12.87
C TYR A 627 9.13 17.16 11.99
N PHE A 628 8.02 17.82 12.34
CA PHE A 628 6.79 17.84 11.55
C PHE A 628 7.04 18.38 10.13
N LEU A 629 7.74 19.51 10.00
CA LEU A 629 8.11 20.11 8.71
C LEU A 629 9.06 19.22 7.90
N LYS A 630 10.02 18.55 8.57
CA LYS A 630 10.91 17.57 7.92
C LYS A 630 10.12 16.35 7.42
N LYS A 631 9.15 15.84 8.18
CA LYS A 631 8.28 14.72 7.76
C LYS A 631 7.37 15.12 6.60
N LEU A 632 6.74 16.29 6.65
CA LEU A 632 5.93 16.84 5.58
C LEU A 632 6.73 16.97 4.26
N TYR A 633 7.96 17.49 4.33
CA TYR A 633 8.85 17.56 3.18
C TYR A 633 9.22 16.18 2.62
N LEU A 634 9.44 15.18 3.48
CA LEU A 634 9.73 13.81 3.07
C LEU A 634 8.52 13.06 2.50
N THR A 635 7.28 13.44 2.85
CA THR A 635 6.07 12.84 2.26
C THR A 635 5.69 13.40 0.89
N GLY A 636 6.16 14.60 0.52
CA GLY A 636 5.82 15.23 -0.77
C GLY A 636 4.31 15.41 -0.97
N ASP A 637 3.82 15.18 -2.20
CA ASP A 637 2.40 15.34 -2.57
C ASP A 637 1.44 14.38 -1.83
N ASP A 638 1.92 13.34 -1.13
CA ASP A 638 1.06 12.37 -0.41
C ASP A 638 0.38 12.97 0.85
N VAL A 639 0.82 14.13 1.35
CA VAL A 639 0.18 14.87 2.46
C VAL A 639 0.27 16.37 2.20
N VAL A 640 -0.87 17.08 2.29
CA VAL A 640 -0.91 18.55 2.17
C VAL A 640 -1.26 19.17 3.52
N ALA A 641 -0.42 20.09 4.00
CA ALA A 641 -0.63 20.77 5.29
C ALA A 641 -1.21 22.17 5.15
N ILE A 642 -2.09 22.52 6.07
CA ILE A 642 -2.61 23.87 6.30
C ILE A 642 -2.22 24.28 7.72
N LEU A 643 -1.51 25.41 7.85
CA LEU A 643 -1.19 26.03 9.12
C LEU A 643 -2.14 27.21 9.33
N ALA A 644 -2.95 27.20 10.39
CA ALA A 644 -3.92 28.24 10.69
C ALA A 644 -3.62 28.97 12.01
N GLY A 645 -3.88 30.27 12.05
CA GLY A 645 -3.73 31.11 13.24
C GLY A 645 -3.95 32.59 12.94
N THR A 646 -3.86 33.43 13.97
CA THR A 646 -3.97 34.89 13.81
C THR A 646 -2.75 35.46 13.08
N LYS A 647 -2.86 36.70 12.56
CA LYS A 647 -1.76 37.34 11.81
C LYS A 647 -0.49 37.52 12.65
N SER A 648 -0.63 37.76 13.95
CA SER A 648 0.49 37.87 14.89
C SER A 648 1.23 36.53 15.07
N GLU A 649 0.49 35.43 15.15
CA GLU A 649 1.04 34.08 15.36
C GLU A 649 1.73 33.54 14.11
N ILE A 650 1.12 33.76 12.94
CA ILE A 650 1.72 33.41 11.65
C ILE A 650 3.00 34.21 11.40
N ASN A 651 3.01 35.52 11.67
CA ASN A 651 4.23 36.34 11.55
C ASN A 651 5.33 35.79 12.48
N PHE A 652 5.02 35.53 13.75
CA PHE A 652 5.96 34.95 14.71
C PHE A 652 6.51 33.59 14.26
N LEU A 653 5.67 32.72 13.67
CA LEU A 653 6.11 31.43 13.13
C LEU A 653 7.03 31.60 11.91
N VAL A 654 6.75 32.53 11.00
CA VAL A 654 7.63 32.79 9.84
C VAL A 654 8.97 33.39 10.26
N GLU A 655 8.97 34.32 11.23
CA GLU A 655 10.19 34.93 11.79
C GLU A 655 11.12 33.90 12.45
N ASN A 656 10.57 32.90 13.15
CA ASN A 656 11.36 31.85 13.80
C ASN A 656 11.67 30.65 12.89
N PHE A 657 10.87 30.39 11.85
CA PHE A 657 11.02 29.26 10.94
C PHE A 657 10.97 29.69 9.45
N PRO A 658 11.99 30.38 8.91
CA PRO A 658 12.01 30.87 7.52
C PRO A 658 11.79 29.80 6.44
N VAL A 659 12.01 28.52 6.77
CA VAL A 659 11.70 27.38 5.87
C VAL A 659 10.22 27.36 5.45
N LEU A 660 9.31 27.90 6.28
CA LEU A 660 7.88 28.01 6.00
C LEU A 660 7.59 28.79 4.71
N GLU A 661 8.36 29.84 4.38
CA GLU A 661 8.17 30.62 3.15
C GLU A 661 8.33 29.75 1.89
N SER A 662 9.26 28.79 1.93
CA SER A 662 9.51 27.86 0.83
C SER A 662 8.55 26.66 0.83
N GLN A 663 8.10 26.20 2.01
CA GLN A 663 7.24 25.03 2.14
C GLN A 663 5.74 25.32 2.12
N PHE A 664 5.31 26.58 2.30
CA PHE A 664 3.89 26.99 2.34
C PHE A 664 3.60 28.22 1.45
N PRO A 665 3.80 28.12 0.12
CA PRO A 665 3.72 29.27 -0.79
C PRO A 665 2.30 29.83 -1.03
N ASN A 666 1.27 29.26 -0.40
CA ASN A 666 -0.13 29.60 -0.63
C ASN A 666 -0.74 30.28 0.61
N ILE A 667 -0.85 31.61 0.60
CA ILE A 667 -1.42 32.37 1.73
C ILE A 667 -2.89 32.70 1.46
N PHE A 668 -3.75 32.37 2.42
CA PHE A 668 -5.17 32.66 2.46
C PHE A 668 -5.45 33.64 3.62
N GLU A 669 -5.81 34.88 3.31
CA GLU A 669 -6.22 35.86 4.32
C GLU A 669 -7.75 35.89 4.45
N PHE A 670 -8.26 35.57 5.65
CA PHE A 670 -9.68 35.60 5.98
C PHE A 670 -10.04 36.95 6.59
N GLU A 671 -10.79 37.76 5.85
CA GLU A 671 -11.24 39.08 6.31
C GLU A 671 -12.32 38.95 7.41
N PRO A 672 -12.34 39.84 8.41
CA PRO A 672 -13.36 39.83 9.46
C PRO A 672 -14.73 40.23 8.89
N TYR A 673 -15.72 39.34 9.01
CA TYR A 673 -17.08 39.60 8.52
C TYR A 673 -17.69 40.88 9.08
N THR A 674 -18.46 41.60 8.26
CA THR A 674 -19.37 42.66 8.72
C THR A 674 -20.63 42.08 9.36
N ASN A 675 -21.35 42.87 10.18
CA ASN A 675 -22.60 42.43 10.82
C ASN A 675 -23.66 41.98 9.80
N ARG A 676 -23.68 42.59 8.59
CA ARG A 676 -24.57 42.18 7.49
C ARG A 676 -24.18 40.82 6.89
N GLN A 677 -22.90 40.57 6.64
CA GLN A 677 -22.42 39.27 6.18
C GLN A 677 -22.68 38.16 7.23
N LEU A 678 -22.62 38.48 8.53
CA LEU A 678 -23.02 37.54 9.58
C LEU A 678 -24.53 37.24 9.57
N LEU A 679 -25.38 38.21 9.27
CA LEU A 679 -26.82 38.00 9.05
C LEU A 679 -27.09 37.16 7.78
N GLU A 680 -26.38 37.42 6.67
CA GLU A 680 -26.45 36.62 5.45
C GLU A 680 -26.02 35.16 5.68
N ILE A 681 -24.99 34.94 6.51
CA ILE A 681 -24.58 33.61 6.99
C ILE A 681 -25.70 32.97 7.82
N ALA A 682 -26.36 33.73 8.72
CA ALA A 682 -27.48 33.22 9.51
C ALA A 682 -28.63 32.75 8.62
N LEU A 683 -29.07 33.59 7.68
CA LEU A 683 -30.11 33.28 6.70
C LEU A 683 -29.74 32.04 5.85
N SER A 684 -28.49 31.91 5.42
CA SER A 684 -28.00 30.72 4.71
C SER A 684 -28.03 29.45 5.56
N ILE A 685 -27.74 29.55 6.87
CA ILE A 685 -27.83 28.42 7.82
C ILE A 685 -29.30 28.01 8.04
N CYS A 686 -30.21 28.98 8.22
CA CYS A 686 -31.65 28.72 8.33
C CYS A 686 -32.17 28.00 7.08
N GLN A 687 -31.94 28.57 5.89
CA GLN A 687 -32.37 27.99 4.62
C GLN A 687 -31.86 26.56 4.43
N LYS A 688 -30.60 26.27 4.78
CA LYS A 688 -30.01 24.90 4.71
C LYS A 688 -30.59 23.92 5.73
N LYS A 689 -31.20 24.39 6.82
CA LYS A 689 -32.00 23.59 7.75
C LYS A 689 -33.50 23.59 7.42
N ASN A 690 -33.93 24.19 6.30
CA ASN A 690 -35.33 24.49 5.92
C ASN A 690 -36.07 25.49 6.84
N TYR A 691 -35.37 26.15 7.76
CA TYR A 691 -35.95 27.22 8.59
C TYR A 691 -36.01 28.54 7.85
N GLN A 692 -36.97 29.36 8.25
CA GLN A 692 -37.08 30.76 7.88
C GLN A 692 -37.13 31.62 9.16
N LEU A 693 -36.70 32.87 9.03
CA LEU A 693 -36.88 33.90 10.05
C LEU A 693 -37.92 34.89 9.50
N ASP A 694 -38.79 35.46 10.33
CA ASP A 694 -39.70 36.54 9.90
C ASP A 694 -38.99 37.91 9.77
N GLU A 695 -39.66 38.90 9.18
CA GLU A 695 -39.07 40.23 8.89
C GLU A 695 -38.60 40.96 10.17
N GLY A 696 -39.30 40.80 11.29
CA GLY A 696 -38.89 41.36 12.59
C GLY A 696 -37.71 40.59 13.19
N ALA A 697 -37.70 39.27 13.03
CA ALA A 697 -36.62 38.39 13.46
C ALA A 697 -35.29 38.73 12.76
N TRP A 698 -35.31 39.13 11.48
CA TRP A 698 -34.09 39.55 10.76
C TRP A 698 -33.46 40.79 11.40
N GLN A 699 -34.29 41.78 11.73
CA GLN A 699 -33.83 42.99 12.41
C GLN A 699 -33.35 42.70 13.83
N GLN A 700 -34.11 41.90 14.60
CA GLN A 700 -33.74 41.56 15.97
C GLN A 700 -32.45 40.73 16.04
N LEU A 701 -32.20 39.83 15.09
CA LEU A 701 -30.94 39.11 14.98
C LEU A 701 -29.76 40.04 14.64
N LEU A 702 -29.97 41.03 13.77
CA LEU A 702 -28.94 42.00 13.42
C LEU A 702 -28.57 42.91 14.61
N GLU A 703 -29.55 43.31 15.43
CA GLU A 703 -29.30 44.05 16.67
C GLU A 703 -28.53 43.20 17.69
N LEU A 704 -28.86 41.91 17.87
CA LEU A 704 -28.11 40.99 18.74
C LEU A 704 -26.64 40.87 18.29
N ILE A 705 -26.37 40.71 17.00
CA ILE A 705 -25.01 40.63 16.44
C ILE A 705 -24.21 41.91 16.72
N ASP A 706 -24.86 43.08 16.71
CA ASP A 706 -24.24 44.37 16.96
C ASP A 706 -24.01 44.62 18.47
N GLU A 707 -24.93 44.19 19.35
CA GLU A 707 -24.76 44.21 20.80
C GLU A 707 -23.58 43.32 21.24
N MET A 708 -23.59 42.03 20.84
CA MET A 708 -22.51 41.08 21.19
C MET A 708 -21.12 41.54 20.76
N ARG A 709 -21.02 42.26 19.62
CA ARG A 709 -19.75 42.79 19.11
C ARG A 709 -19.28 44.05 19.83
N LYS A 710 -20.20 44.91 20.28
CA LYS A 710 -19.86 46.15 21.01
C LYS A 710 -19.33 45.90 22.41
N GLU A 711 -19.81 44.86 23.08
CA GLU A 711 -19.43 44.51 24.46
C GLU A 711 -17.99 43.96 24.61
N GLN A 712 -17.25 43.77 23.51
CA GLN A 712 -15.96 43.07 23.48
C GLN A 712 -16.02 41.68 24.15
N ASN A 713 -17.16 40.99 24.01
CA ASN A 713 -17.32 39.63 24.51
C ASN A 713 -16.24 38.73 23.89
N ARG A 714 -15.29 38.28 24.73
CA ARG A 714 -14.13 37.44 24.34
C ARG A 714 -14.51 36.11 23.66
N ASN A 715 -15.80 35.78 23.66
CA ASN A 715 -16.38 34.54 23.13
C ASN A 715 -17.15 34.76 21.80
N PHE A 716 -17.03 35.92 21.14
CA PHE A 716 -17.68 36.15 19.84
C PHE A 716 -16.87 35.53 18.67
N TYR A 717 -17.13 34.25 18.42
CA TYR A 717 -16.47 33.43 17.39
C TYR A 717 -17.13 33.55 16.01
N ASN A 718 -17.51 34.76 15.59
CA ASN A 718 -18.12 35.05 14.28
C ASN A 718 -19.23 34.04 13.90
N ALA A 719 -19.06 33.29 12.79
CA ALA A 719 -20.06 32.34 12.29
C ALA A 719 -20.39 31.19 13.26
N ARG A 720 -19.49 30.87 14.21
CA ARG A 720 -19.76 29.89 15.29
C ARG A 720 -20.78 30.44 16.28
N SER A 721 -20.66 31.70 16.68
CA SER A 721 -21.64 32.38 17.55
C SER A 721 -22.99 32.55 16.85
N ILE A 722 -23.01 32.85 15.54
CA ILE A 722 -24.26 32.88 14.75
C ILE A 722 -24.96 31.51 14.77
N LYS A 723 -24.22 30.41 14.59
CA LYS A 723 -24.78 29.06 14.65
C LYS A 723 -25.32 28.72 16.05
N GLU A 724 -24.69 29.23 17.10
CA GLU A 724 -25.16 29.03 18.47
C GLU A 724 -26.43 29.83 18.77
N LEU A 725 -26.47 31.13 18.44
CA LEU A 725 -27.67 31.97 18.51
C LEU A 725 -28.86 31.32 17.81
N LEU A 726 -28.67 30.84 16.57
CA LEU A 726 -29.73 30.17 15.81
C LEU A 726 -30.20 28.86 16.46
N ASN A 727 -29.30 28.10 17.10
CA ASN A 727 -29.72 26.91 17.85
C ASN A 727 -30.54 27.27 19.11
N ARG A 728 -30.16 28.35 19.83
CA ARG A 728 -30.92 28.87 20.97
C ARG A 728 -32.30 29.39 20.55
N ALA A 729 -32.36 30.13 19.44
CA ALA A 729 -33.61 30.65 18.87
C ALA A 729 -34.56 29.52 18.43
N ILE A 730 -34.03 28.44 17.84
CA ILE A 730 -34.82 27.23 17.53
C ILE A 730 -35.35 26.58 18.81
N SER A 731 -34.54 26.44 19.87
CA SER A 731 -35.01 25.89 21.15
C SER A 731 -36.16 26.70 21.76
N ILE A 732 -36.12 28.03 21.66
CA ILE A 732 -37.21 28.91 22.12
C ILE A 732 -38.46 28.78 21.23
N GLN A 733 -38.28 28.66 19.91
CA GLN A 733 -39.36 28.41 18.96
C GLN A 733 -40.01 27.03 19.19
N GLU A 734 -39.24 26.00 19.55
CA GLU A 734 -39.73 24.68 19.97
C GLU A 734 -40.59 24.79 21.24
N ASP A 735 -40.13 25.48 22.29
CA ASP A 735 -40.91 25.74 23.51
C ASP A 735 -42.21 26.53 23.21
N ARG A 736 -42.15 27.55 22.34
CA ARG A 736 -43.32 28.31 21.88
C ARG A 736 -44.33 27.39 21.18
N ILE A 737 -43.88 26.55 20.24
CA ILE A 737 -44.73 25.59 19.52
C ILE A 737 -45.41 24.62 20.49
N LEU A 738 -44.72 24.12 21.52
CA LEU A 738 -45.29 23.23 22.53
C LEU A 738 -46.42 23.89 23.36
N SER A 739 -46.45 25.22 23.43
CA SER A 739 -47.52 25.99 24.09
C SER A 739 -48.71 26.36 23.18
N MET A 740 -48.58 26.17 21.86
CA MET A 740 -49.60 26.60 20.90
C MET A 740 -50.79 25.62 20.82
N PRO A 741 -52.05 26.09 20.92
CA PRO A 741 -53.23 25.21 20.91
C PRO A 741 -53.61 24.66 19.53
N ASN A 742 -53.02 25.19 18.45
CA ASN A 742 -53.18 24.73 17.08
C ASN A 742 -51.92 25.13 16.29
N ILE A 743 -51.27 24.18 15.62
CA ILE A 743 -49.95 24.35 15.00
C ILE A 743 -50.08 24.17 13.49
N MET A 744 -49.67 25.17 12.70
CA MET A 744 -49.59 25.07 11.25
C MET A 744 -48.20 24.60 10.80
N SER A 745 -48.11 24.04 9.59
CA SER A 745 -46.84 23.59 9.01
C SER A 745 -45.84 24.72 8.73
N GLY A 746 -46.26 25.98 8.72
CA GLY A 746 -45.38 27.14 8.68
C GLY A 746 -44.72 27.44 10.03
N ASP A 747 -45.43 27.28 11.14
CA ASP A 747 -44.96 27.65 12.49
C ASP A 747 -43.76 26.79 12.90
N LEU A 748 -43.80 25.51 12.54
CA LEU A 748 -42.72 24.52 12.71
C LEU A 748 -41.39 24.98 12.08
N MET A 749 -41.45 25.79 11.02
CA MET A 749 -40.26 26.21 10.25
C MET A 749 -39.91 27.68 10.46
N THR A 750 -40.69 28.45 11.23
CA THR A 750 -40.57 29.92 11.32
C THR A 750 -40.15 30.37 12.72
N ILE A 751 -38.93 30.90 12.79
CA ILE A 751 -38.40 31.66 13.93
C ILE A 751 -38.94 33.09 13.80
N THR A 752 -39.59 33.60 14.84
CA THR A 752 -40.26 34.91 14.82
C THR A 752 -39.51 35.97 15.62
N LEU A 753 -39.96 37.22 15.50
CA LEU A 753 -39.51 38.31 16.37
C LEU A 753 -39.60 37.94 17.86
N GLU A 754 -40.67 37.26 18.29
CA GLU A 754 -40.90 36.90 19.69
C GLU A 754 -39.79 35.99 20.25
N ASP A 755 -39.35 34.99 19.47
CA ASP A 755 -38.30 34.05 19.89
C ASP A 755 -36.97 34.76 20.15
N LEU A 756 -36.62 35.72 19.28
CA LEU A 756 -35.37 36.46 19.36
C LEU A 756 -35.43 37.63 20.36
N THR A 757 -36.62 38.21 20.59
CA THR A 757 -36.82 39.16 21.70
C THR A 757 -36.70 38.44 23.04
N LEU A 758 -37.24 37.22 23.18
CA LEU A 758 -37.04 36.41 24.37
C LEU A 758 -35.57 36.03 24.56
N LEU A 759 -34.89 35.58 23.49
CA LEU A 759 -33.44 35.29 23.52
C LEU A 759 -32.63 36.51 24.01
N ARG A 760 -32.89 37.70 23.46
CA ARG A 760 -32.25 38.95 23.88
C ARG A 760 -32.53 39.32 25.34
N SER A 761 -33.67 38.91 25.89
CA SER A 761 -34.00 39.10 27.31
C SER A 761 -33.36 38.06 28.25
N MET A 762 -32.82 36.96 27.70
CA MET A 762 -32.07 35.94 28.44
C MET A 762 -30.54 36.16 28.40
N GLU A 763 -30.06 36.98 27.46
CA GLU A 763 -28.64 37.35 27.32
C GLU A 763 -28.29 38.71 27.97
N LYS A 764 -29.21 39.30 28.76
CA LYS A 764 -29.06 40.58 29.48
C LYS A 764 -29.41 40.47 30.97
#